data_AF-A0A9D8W4J8-F1
#
_entry.id   AF-A0A9D8W4J8-F1
#
_cell.length_a   1.000
_cell.length_b   1.000
_cell.length_c   1.000
_cell.angle_alpha   90.00
_cell.angle_beta   90.00
_cell.angle_gamma   90.00
#
_symmetry.space_group_name_H-M   'P 1'
#
loop_
_entity.id
_entity.type
_entity.pdbx_description
1 polymer ?
#
loop_
_entity_poly.entity_id
_entity_poly.type
_entity_poly.pdbx_seq_one_letter_code
_entity_poly.pdbx_strand_id
1 'polypeptide(L)'
;MLHSARFRALLIIATLISATLLIASPVLSQDTRAPDLGPVQTILQDNRELIEESSRRTIGPAIDALGGSGLDRAPDFLSAWQARSVYQRDADGLFFIGQEIDGTDQAVDPDTGETVEEITRDTFSQLRPNGGVRSMIGAALVQFQLSDPNPATRREALAAIARDAEESHLGALRASLDGEEDADILAAKQRLERILAIAYEESEALRIAAIESFAGDIGLDVRAALNPLISTRTEVTAAHEPPATRNVARVLEPGSEDLSREHAYAQLVAARLAPAMVSQDDIRAALIDNITDGEVAGVPVETLDTQEARLAAYLTLAAAGTVPTTPTEAEIDAALDAHTFFESYAERSSAVTDAANATLQSIEINLMANQALDFSLDALSLGSIYFLAAIGLAITFGVMGVINMAHGEFIMMGAYTGYVVQLFVPDLTLSILIALPLAFAVTFGAGVAMERLIIRWLYHRPLETLLATFGISIALQQLAKNIFGTQARPFTAPDWLDGALVINDVVAISYIRIAIFVLALVFLAIFLFVMNKTRLGLEVRAVTQNPKMAASMGINPDKINMLTFGFGSGIAGIAGVAIGLFGQVTTEMGQQYIVQSFMTVVVGGVGSVWGTLAGAGMIGGLQKFIEFLNPSNTLAAQTYMILFIILFIQFRPRGIVALKGRAAEM
;
A
#
# COMPACT_ATOMS: atom_id res chain seq x y z
N MET A 1 19.53 -55.94 -69.70
CA MET A 1 19.00 -56.51 -70.96
C MET A 1 18.36 -57.84 -70.62
N LEU A 2 17.13 -58.20 -70.94
CA LEU A 2 15.99 -57.65 -71.67
C LEU A 2 14.82 -58.49 -71.09
N HIS A 3 13.78 -57.88 -70.54
CA HIS A 3 12.50 -57.76 -71.23
C HIS A 3 11.95 -59.05 -71.83
N SER A 4 10.69 -59.33 -71.46
CA SER A 4 9.68 -60.09 -72.24
C SER A 4 9.52 -61.59 -72.02
N ALA A 5 9.37 -62.02 -70.76
CA ALA A 5 8.51 -63.17 -70.45
C ALA A 5 7.38 -62.83 -69.46
N ARG A 6 7.08 -61.53 -69.30
CA ARG A 6 5.81 -61.01 -68.77
C ARG A 6 4.77 -61.05 -69.88
N PHE A 7 4.13 -62.19 -70.17
CA PHE A 7 2.89 -62.18 -70.97
C PHE A 7 2.03 -63.46 -70.93
N ARG A 8 2.40 -64.51 -70.17
CA ARG A 8 1.60 -65.76 -70.17
C ARG A 8 1.20 -66.34 -68.81
N ALA A 9 1.62 -65.73 -67.70
CA ALA A 9 1.18 -66.15 -66.35
C ALA A 9 0.06 -65.27 -65.75
N LEU A 10 -0.30 -64.15 -66.40
CA LEU A 10 -1.33 -63.21 -65.90
C LEU A 10 -2.74 -63.47 -66.44
N LEU A 11 -2.93 -64.46 -67.34
CA LEU A 11 -4.20 -64.68 -68.04
C LEU A 11 -5.07 -65.81 -67.45
N ILE A 12 -4.61 -66.49 -66.38
CA ILE A 12 -5.35 -67.62 -65.76
C ILE A 12 -5.92 -67.26 -64.38
N ILE A 13 -5.49 -66.14 -63.78
CA ILE A 13 -6.09 -65.61 -62.53
C ILE A 13 -7.19 -64.56 -62.84
N ALA A 14 -7.29 -64.11 -64.11
CA ALA A 14 -8.23 -63.10 -64.58
C ALA A 14 -9.62 -63.65 -65.03
N THR A 15 -9.92 -64.92 -64.75
CA THR A 15 -11.18 -65.58 -65.14
C THR A 15 -12.15 -65.85 -63.98
N LEU A 16 -11.88 -65.30 -62.79
CA LEU A 16 -12.73 -65.51 -61.61
C LEU A 16 -13.21 -64.20 -60.94
N ILE A 17 -12.95 -63.05 -61.55
CA ILE A 17 -13.43 -61.76 -61.06
C ILE A 17 -14.10 -61.02 -62.23
N SER A 18 -15.38 -60.70 -62.03
CA SER A 18 -16.23 -59.83 -62.87
C SER A 18 -16.92 -60.45 -64.08
N ALA A 19 -18.03 -61.16 -63.82
CA ALA A 19 -19.24 -60.99 -64.62
C ALA A 19 -20.50 -61.33 -63.79
N THR A 20 -21.22 -60.27 -63.39
CA THR A 20 -22.69 -60.18 -63.21
C THR A 20 -23.35 -61.04 -62.10
N LEU A 21 -23.81 -60.44 -60.99
CA LEU A 21 -25.13 -59.80 -60.80
C LEU A 21 -26.33 -60.74 -61.06
N LEU A 22 -27.02 -61.19 -60.01
CA LEU A 22 -28.50 -61.26 -59.92
C LEU A 22 -29.01 -61.69 -58.53
N ILE A 23 -29.37 -60.68 -57.71
CA ILE A 23 -30.60 -60.51 -56.89
C ILE A 23 -31.14 -61.72 -56.07
N ALA A 24 -31.07 -61.62 -54.73
CA ALA A 24 -32.22 -61.74 -53.81
C ALA A 24 -31.77 -61.61 -52.32
N SER A 25 -32.28 -60.59 -51.62
CA SER A 25 -32.20 -60.36 -50.16
C SER A 25 -33.15 -61.31 -49.38
N PRO A 26 -33.28 -61.27 -48.03
CA PRO A 26 -32.44 -60.70 -46.96
C PRO A 26 -32.20 -61.71 -45.78
N VAL A 27 -31.63 -61.21 -44.66
CA VAL A 27 -31.84 -61.62 -43.24
C VAL A 27 -30.60 -62.11 -42.47
N LEU A 28 -30.29 -61.33 -41.42
CA LEU A 28 -29.46 -61.55 -40.24
C LEU A 28 -27.93 -61.43 -40.39
N SER A 29 -27.43 -60.20 -40.22
CA SER A 29 -26.16 -59.91 -39.55
C SER A 29 -26.30 -58.60 -38.78
N GLN A 30 -25.99 -58.66 -37.49
CA GLN A 30 -26.27 -57.65 -36.45
C GLN A 30 -25.58 -56.30 -36.72
N ASP A 31 -26.35 -55.22 -36.53
CA ASP A 31 -25.88 -53.84 -36.41
C ASP A 31 -24.94 -53.70 -35.19
N THR A 32 -23.71 -53.23 -35.41
CA THR A 32 -22.93 -52.56 -34.35
C THR A 32 -23.26 -51.07 -34.39
N ARG A 33 -24.24 -50.65 -33.58
CA ARG A 33 -24.48 -49.24 -33.27
C ARG A 33 -23.27 -48.68 -32.52
N ALA A 34 -22.84 -47.47 -32.88
CA ALA A 34 -21.98 -46.66 -32.01
C ALA A 34 -22.68 -46.49 -30.64
N PRO A 35 -21.95 -46.53 -29.51
CA PRO A 35 -22.55 -46.25 -28.21
C PRO A 35 -23.18 -44.86 -28.21
N ASP A 36 -24.39 -44.75 -27.66
CA ASP A 36 -25.10 -43.48 -27.47
C ASP A 36 -24.38 -42.73 -26.34
N LEU A 37 -23.40 -41.90 -26.69
CA LEU A 37 -22.57 -41.17 -25.74
C LEU A 37 -23.35 -40.00 -25.15
N GLY A 38 -23.19 -39.75 -23.86
CA GLY A 38 -23.77 -38.57 -23.21
C GLY A 38 -23.15 -37.25 -23.70
N PRO A 39 -23.80 -36.10 -23.45
CA PRO A 39 -23.35 -34.79 -23.96
C PRO A 39 -21.94 -34.39 -23.54
N VAL A 40 -21.57 -34.59 -22.27
CA VAL A 40 -20.23 -34.30 -21.73
C VAL A 40 -19.21 -35.23 -22.39
N GLN A 41 -19.50 -36.53 -22.43
CA GLN A 41 -18.61 -37.50 -23.05
C GLN A 41 -18.38 -37.24 -24.53
N THR A 42 -19.42 -36.77 -25.24
CA THR A 42 -19.32 -36.37 -26.65
C THR A 42 -18.29 -35.25 -26.83
N ILE A 43 -18.40 -34.18 -26.04
CA ILE A 43 -17.44 -33.04 -26.08
C ILE A 43 -16.01 -33.51 -25.76
N LEU A 44 -15.86 -34.43 -24.80
CA LEU A 44 -14.57 -34.99 -24.43
C LEU A 44 -13.96 -35.83 -25.57
N GLN A 45 -14.78 -36.59 -26.30
CA GLN A 45 -14.31 -37.35 -27.45
C GLN A 45 -13.96 -36.46 -28.64
N ASP A 46 -14.72 -35.41 -28.90
CA ASP A 46 -14.43 -34.42 -29.95
C ASP A 46 -13.09 -33.69 -29.71
N ASN A 47 -12.66 -33.59 -28.45
CA ASN A 47 -11.42 -32.92 -28.03
C ASN A 47 -10.35 -33.88 -27.49
N ARG A 48 -10.48 -35.18 -27.75
CA ARG A 48 -9.67 -36.25 -27.13
C ARG A 48 -8.16 -36.04 -27.26
N GLU A 49 -7.66 -35.74 -28.46
CA GLU A 49 -6.23 -35.55 -28.71
C GLU A 49 -5.64 -34.42 -27.86
N LEU A 50 -6.39 -33.32 -27.71
CA LEU A 50 -5.97 -32.17 -26.89
C LEU A 50 -5.91 -32.59 -25.41
N ILE A 51 -6.95 -33.28 -24.93
CA ILE A 51 -7.08 -33.74 -23.54
C ILE A 51 -5.97 -34.75 -23.17
N GLU A 52 -5.65 -35.68 -24.08
CA GLU A 52 -4.54 -36.63 -23.91
C GLU A 52 -3.17 -35.93 -23.89
N GLU A 53 -2.93 -34.97 -24.80
CA GLU A 53 -1.67 -34.21 -24.83
C GLU A 53 -1.51 -33.33 -23.57
N SER A 54 -2.62 -32.77 -23.07
CA SER A 54 -2.66 -31.94 -21.84
C SER A 54 -1.56 -30.86 -21.82
N SER A 55 -1.35 -30.19 -22.95
CA SER A 55 -0.35 -29.14 -23.13
C SER A 55 -0.96 -27.75 -22.98
N ARG A 56 -0.33 -26.88 -22.19
CA ARG A 56 -0.81 -25.51 -21.94
C ARG A 56 -1.02 -24.70 -23.25
N ARG A 57 -0.28 -25.02 -24.31
CA ARG A 57 -0.35 -24.30 -25.59
C ARG A 57 -1.54 -24.71 -26.46
N THR A 58 -2.05 -25.92 -26.31
CA THR A 58 -3.03 -26.52 -27.23
C THR A 58 -4.35 -26.85 -26.54
N ILE A 59 -4.40 -26.91 -25.21
CA ILE A 59 -5.57 -27.38 -24.44
C ILE A 59 -6.75 -26.39 -24.38
N GLY A 60 -6.55 -25.11 -24.71
CA GLY A 60 -7.55 -24.05 -24.58
C GLY A 60 -8.93 -24.41 -25.16
N PRO A 61 -9.03 -24.80 -26.45
CA PRO A 61 -10.31 -25.13 -27.08
C PRO A 61 -11.10 -26.23 -26.37
N ALA A 62 -10.43 -27.22 -25.76
CA ALA A 62 -11.10 -28.30 -25.03
C ALA A 62 -11.71 -27.79 -23.72
N ILE A 63 -10.99 -26.91 -23.01
CA ILE A 63 -11.46 -26.27 -21.78
C ILE A 63 -12.62 -25.32 -22.10
N ASP A 64 -12.51 -24.53 -23.17
CA ASP A 64 -13.55 -23.60 -23.62
C ASP A 64 -14.82 -24.35 -24.06
N ALA A 65 -14.67 -25.48 -24.76
CA ALA A 65 -15.80 -26.31 -25.17
C ALA A 65 -16.56 -26.88 -23.97
N LEU A 66 -15.86 -27.33 -22.92
CA LEU A 66 -16.49 -27.80 -21.68
C LEU A 66 -17.09 -26.64 -20.87
N GLY A 67 -16.33 -25.56 -20.69
CA GLY A 67 -16.76 -24.38 -19.93
C GLY A 67 -17.95 -23.65 -20.58
N GLY A 68 -17.96 -23.52 -21.90
CA GLY A 68 -19.04 -22.86 -22.65
C GLY A 68 -20.23 -23.76 -22.98
N SER A 69 -20.20 -25.04 -22.61
CA SER A 69 -21.23 -26.02 -22.99
C SER A 69 -22.60 -25.79 -22.35
N GLY A 70 -22.64 -25.13 -21.18
CA GLY A 70 -23.85 -24.99 -20.37
C GLY A 70 -24.36 -26.30 -19.76
N LEU A 71 -23.55 -27.36 -19.74
CA LEU A 71 -23.91 -28.66 -19.16
C LEU A 71 -23.67 -28.67 -17.65
N ASP A 72 -24.68 -29.10 -16.88
CA ASP A 72 -24.66 -29.11 -15.41
C ASP A 72 -23.48 -29.90 -14.81
N ARG A 73 -22.98 -30.94 -15.51
CA ARG A 73 -21.89 -31.82 -15.06
C ARG A 73 -20.51 -31.49 -15.62
N ALA A 74 -20.40 -30.55 -16.56
CA ALA A 74 -19.10 -30.09 -17.04
C ALA A 74 -18.16 -29.57 -15.92
N PRO A 75 -18.66 -28.86 -14.88
CA PRO A 75 -17.84 -28.42 -13.75
C PRO A 75 -17.29 -29.56 -12.90
N ASP A 76 -18.06 -30.65 -12.73
CA ASP A 76 -17.62 -31.84 -11.99
C ASP A 76 -16.39 -32.45 -12.69
N PHE A 77 -16.46 -32.61 -14.01
CA PHE A 77 -15.36 -33.14 -14.80
C PHE A 77 -14.13 -32.22 -14.75
N LEU A 78 -14.30 -30.92 -14.98
CA LEU A 78 -13.21 -29.95 -14.91
C LEU A 78 -12.55 -29.94 -13.52
N SER A 79 -13.33 -30.01 -12.43
CA SER A 79 -12.83 -30.09 -11.06
C SER A 79 -12.04 -31.38 -10.82
N ALA A 80 -12.57 -32.52 -11.25
CA ALA A 80 -11.88 -33.81 -11.18
C ALA A 80 -10.57 -33.79 -11.98
N TRP A 81 -10.58 -33.18 -13.17
CA TRP A 81 -9.40 -33.08 -14.02
C TRP A 81 -8.33 -32.21 -13.36
N GLN A 82 -8.72 -31.06 -12.80
CA GLN A 82 -7.84 -30.19 -12.02
C GLN A 82 -7.25 -30.92 -10.79
N ALA A 83 -8.03 -31.78 -10.16
CA ALA A 83 -7.64 -32.61 -9.02
C ALA A 83 -6.83 -33.86 -9.39
N ARG A 84 -6.55 -34.10 -10.69
CA ARG A 84 -5.88 -35.31 -11.21
C ARG A 84 -6.65 -36.60 -10.94
N SER A 85 -7.96 -36.51 -10.90
CA SER A 85 -8.87 -37.62 -10.65
C SER A 85 -9.67 -37.97 -11.92
N VAL A 86 -9.08 -37.76 -13.11
CA VAL A 86 -9.68 -38.17 -14.38
C VAL A 86 -8.87 -39.32 -14.96
N TYR A 87 -9.58 -40.33 -15.45
CA TYR A 87 -9.03 -41.56 -15.98
C TYR A 87 -9.61 -41.83 -17.36
N GLN A 88 -8.81 -42.40 -18.24
CA GLN A 88 -9.24 -42.86 -19.56
C GLN A 88 -9.18 -44.39 -19.57
N ARG A 89 -10.25 -45.03 -20.03
CA ARG A 89 -10.32 -46.49 -20.12
C ARG A 89 -9.59 -46.98 -21.36
N ASP A 90 -8.64 -47.90 -21.22
CA ASP A 90 -7.76 -48.28 -22.34
C ASP A 90 -8.50 -49.02 -23.49
N ALA A 91 -9.66 -49.61 -23.21
CA ALA A 91 -10.43 -50.40 -24.19
C ALA A 91 -11.13 -49.57 -25.27
N ASP A 92 -11.66 -48.40 -24.92
CA ASP A 92 -12.43 -47.50 -25.80
C ASP A 92 -11.96 -46.02 -25.75
N GLY A 93 -11.12 -45.71 -24.76
CA GLY A 93 -10.65 -44.39 -24.34
C GLY A 93 -11.73 -43.36 -24.11
N LEU A 94 -12.84 -43.84 -23.54
CA LEU A 94 -13.78 -43.02 -22.80
C LEU A 94 -13.12 -42.49 -21.52
N PHE A 95 -13.41 -41.24 -21.17
CA PHE A 95 -12.99 -40.58 -19.94
C PHE A 95 -13.99 -40.80 -18.81
N PHE A 96 -13.47 -40.89 -17.58
CA PHE A 96 -14.23 -41.13 -16.35
C PHE A 96 -13.64 -40.32 -15.20
N ILE A 97 -14.48 -40.01 -14.21
CA ILE A 97 -14.08 -39.37 -12.95
C ILE A 97 -13.76 -40.48 -11.94
N GLY A 98 -12.58 -40.45 -11.34
CA GLY A 98 -12.20 -41.36 -10.27
C GLY A 98 -12.70 -40.87 -8.92
N GLN A 99 -13.43 -41.73 -8.21
CA GLN A 99 -13.93 -41.44 -6.87
C GLN A 99 -13.61 -42.61 -5.93
N GLU A 100 -13.09 -42.33 -4.74
CA GLU A 100 -12.85 -43.35 -3.73
C GLU A 100 -14.18 -43.74 -3.07
N ILE A 101 -14.61 -44.98 -3.26
CA ILE A 101 -15.81 -45.57 -2.66
C ILE A 101 -15.41 -46.89 -2.00
N ASP A 102 -15.72 -47.04 -0.71
CA ASP A 102 -15.40 -48.21 0.11
C ASP A 102 -13.89 -48.61 0.08
N GLY A 103 -13.00 -47.62 -0.07
CA GLY A 103 -11.54 -47.81 -0.10
C GLY A 103 -10.99 -48.29 -1.44
N THR A 104 -11.79 -48.25 -2.50
CA THR A 104 -11.39 -48.55 -3.88
C THR A 104 -11.69 -47.36 -4.79
N ASP A 105 -10.80 -47.07 -5.75
CA ASP A 105 -11.05 -46.04 -6.76
C ASP A 105 -12.05 -46.59 -7.79
N GLN A 106 -13.19 -45.94 -7.94
CA GLN A 106 -14.25 -46.33 -8.85
C GLN A 106 -14.37 -45.32 -10.00
N ALA A 107 -14.59 -45.81 -11.22
CA ALA A 107 -14.83 -45.01 -12.40
C ALA A 107 -16.28 -44.56 -12.44
N VAL A 108 -16.49 -43.25 -12.41
CA VAL A 108 -17.79 -42.60 -12.45
C VAL A 108 -18.00 -41.96 -13.82
N ASP A 109 -19.15 -42.22 -14.42
CA ASP A 109 -19.52 -41.65 -15.72
C ASP A 109 -19.72 -40.12 -15.60
N PRO A 110 -19.10 -39.29 -16.46
CA PRO A 110 -19.17 -37.84 -16.35
C PRO A 110 -20.54 -37.23 -16.75
N ASP A 111 -21.41 -37.99 -17.43
CA ASP A 111 -22.75 -37.57 -17.81
C ASP A 111 -23.80 -37.98 -16.77
N THR A 112 -23.73 -39.21 -16.26
CA THR A 112 -24.75 -39.74 -15.34
C THR A 112 -24.33 -39.64 -13.87
N GLY A 113 -23.03 -39.66 -13.58
CA GLY A 113 -22.47 -39.77 -12.23
C GLY A 113 -22.68 -41.14 -11.60
N GLU A 114 -23.09 -42.14 -12.37
CA GLU A 114 -23.18 -43.51 -11.89
C GLU A 114 -21.81 -44.18 -11.89
N THR A 115 -21.56 -45.01 -10.89
CA THR A 115 -20.37 -45.85 -10.83
C THR A 115 -20.47 -46.96 -11.87
N VAL A 116 -19.45 -47.09 -12.71
CA VAL A 116 -19.40 -48.05 -13.81
C VAL A 116 -18.59 -49.27 -13.43
N GLU A 117 -17.32 -49.09 -13.07
CA GLU A 117 -16.39 -50.18 -12.75
C GLU A 117 -15.22 -49.72 -11.86
N GLU A 118 -14.49 -50.66 -11.27
CA GLU A 118 -13.31 -50.38 -10.45
C GLU A 118 -12.11 -49.97 -11.32
N ILE A 119 -11.44 -48.89 -10.92
CA ILE A 119 -10.23 -48.39 -11.59
C ILE A 119 -9.05 -49.28 -11.23
N THR A 120 -8.55 -50.01 -12.21
CA THR A 120 -7.29 -50.76 -12.08
C THR A 120 -6.25 -50.23 -13.05
N ARG A 121 -4.97 -50.30 -12.66
CA ARG A 121 -3.84 -49.79 -13.49
C ARG A 121 -3.70 -50.49 -14.85
N ASP A 122 -4.31 -51.65 -15.02
CA ASP A 122 -4.26 -52.45 -16.24
C ASP A 122 -5.39 -52.12 -17.22
N THR A 123 -6.40 -51.34 -16.77
CA THR A 123 -7.60 -51.00 -17.56
C THR A 123 -7.81 -49.49 -17.73
N PHE A 124 -7.18 -48.67 -16.88
CA PHE A 124 -7.29 -47.22 -16.91
C PHE A 124 -5.94 -46.50 -16.87
N SER A 125 -5.82 -45.52 -17.75
CA SER A 125 -4.74 -44.55 -17.80
C SER A 125 -5.16 -43.24 -17.11
N GLN A 126 -4.47 -42.84 -16.04
CA GLN A 126 -4.77 -41.60 -15.32
C GLN A 126 -4.26 -40.36 -16.08
N LEU A 127 -5.12 -39.36 -16.27
CA LEU A 127 -4.73 -38.07 -16.82
C LEU A 127 -4.13 -37.18 -15.75
N ARG A 128 -2.94 -36.63 -16.06
CA ARG A 128 -2.15 -35.82 -15.12
C ARG A 128 -1.82 -34.46 -15.73
N PRO A 129 -2.74 -33.48 -15.70
CA PRO A 129 -2.45 -32.15 -16.19
C PRO A 129 -1.29 -31.52 -15.40
N ASN A 130 -0.40 -30.85 -16.13
CA ASN A 130 0.70 -30.09 -15.54
C ASN A 130 0.17 -28.83 -14.80
N GLY A 131 1.03 -28.16 -14.03
CA GLY A 131 0.63 -26.99 -13.25
C GLY A 131 0.02 -25.85 -14.08
N GLY A 132 0.47 -25.67 -15.32
CA GLY A 132 -0.06 -24.65 -16.23
C GLY A 132 -1.47 -24.95 -16.72
N VAL A 133 -1.75 -26.20 -17.12
CA VAL A 133 -3.09 -26.63 -17.54
C VAL A 133 -4.08 -26.60 -16.37
N ARG A 134 -3.65 -27.00 -15.17
CA ARG A 134 -4.48 -26.90 -13.96
C ARG A 134 -4.89 -25.46 -13.64
N SER A 135 -4.03 -24.48 -13.96
CA SER A 135 -4.35 -23.06 -13.82
C SER A 135 -5.46 -22.64 -14.80
N MET A 136 -5.36 -23.06 -16.08
CA MET A 136 -6.38 -22.77 -17.10
C MET A 136 -7.73 -23.41 -16.78
N ILE A 137 -7.72 -24.67 -16.31
CA ILE A 137 -8.94 -25.34 -15.83
C ILE A 137 -9.53 -24.58 -14.63
N GLY A 138 -8.67 -24.11 -13.72
CA GLY A 138 -9.08 -23.27 -12.60
C GLY A 138 -9.79 -22.00 -13.06
N ALA A 139 -9.21 -21.28 -14.02
CA ALA A 139 -9.81 -20.07 -14.59
C ALA A 139 -11.17 -20.36 -15.26
N ALA A 140 -11.33 -21.49 -15.94
CA ALA A 140 -12.60 -21.91 -16.54
C ALA A 140 -13.63 -22.39 -15.51
N LEU A 141 -13.20 -22.87 -14.33
CA LEU A 141 -14.11 -23.26 -13.25
C LEU A 141 -14.71 -22.05 -12.53
N VAL A 142 -13.99 -20.91 -12.50
CA VAL A 142 -14.41 -19.69 -11.82
C VAL A 142 -15.83 -19.27 -12.20
N GLN A 143 -16.19 -19.31 -13.49
CA GLN A 143 -17.53 -18.91 -13.95
C GLN A 143 -18.67 -19.74 -13.33
N PHE A 144 -18.42 -21.02 -13.02
CA PHE A 144 -19.39 -21.88 -12.34
C PHE A 144 -19.42 -21.61 -10.83
N GLN A 145 -18.25 -21.36 -10.24
CA GLN A 145 -18.10 -21.05 -8.82
C GLN A 145 -18.76 -19.72 -8.41
N LEU A 146 -18.95 -18.79 -9.34
CA LEU A 146 -19.63 -17.51 -9.09
C LEU A 146 -21.09 -17.65 -8.66
N SER A 147 -21.75 -18.78 -8.95
CA SER A 147 -23.13 -19.07 -8.57
C SER A 147 -23.24 -20.25 -7.60
N ASP A 148 -22.12 -20.67 -7.01
CA ASP A 148 -22.08 -21.80 -6.08
C ASP A 148 -22.96 -21.52 -4.83
N PRO A 149 -23.72 -22.51 -4.31
CA PRO A 149 -24.52 -22.33 -3.10
C PRO A 149 -23.71 -21.86 -1.88
N ASN A 150 -22.43 -22.24 -1.78
CA ASN A 150 -21.54 -21.87 -0.69
C ASN A 150 -20.94 -20.45 -0.90
N PRO A 151 -21.23 -19.49 0.00
CA PRO A 151 -20.68 -18.13 -0.09
C PRO A 151 -19.15 -18.06 -0.03
N ALA A 152 -18.48 -19.03 0.60
CA ALA A 152 -17.02 -19.08 0.64
C ALA A 152 -16.42 -19.36 -0.76
N THR A 153 -17.01 -20.30 -1.49
CA THR A 153 -16.62 -20.65 -2.88
C THR A 153 -16.81 -19.44 -3.80
N ARG A 154 -17.93 -18.71 -3.67
CA ARG A 154 -18.17 -17.49 -4.45
C ARG A 154 -17.12 -16.40 -4.18
N ARG A 155 -16.74 -16.19 -2.91
CA ARG A 155 -15.68 -15.24 -2.53
C ARG A 155 -14.31 -15.64 -3.08
N GLU A 156 -13.99 -16.93 -3.08
CA GLU A 156 -12.74 -17.44 -3.65
C GLU A 156 -12.70 -17.23 -5.18
N ALA A 157 -13.81 -17.47 -5.87
CA ALA A 157 -13.94 -17.19 -7.30
C ALA A 157 -13.70 -15.71 -7.63
N LEU A 158 -14.29 -14.79 -6.86
CA LEU A 158 -14.06 -13.35 -7.01
C LEU A 158 -12.59 -12.97 -6.77
N ALA A 159 -11.96 -13.55 -5.75
CA ALA A 159 -10.54 -13.32 -5.46
C ALA A 159 -9.63 -13.88 -6.57
N ALA A 160 -10.02 -14.96 -7.23
CA ALA A 160 -9.30 -15.51 -8.37
C ALA A 160 -9.38 -14.57 -9.59
N ILE A 161 -10.58 -14.09 -9.95
CA ILE A 161 -10.78 -13.12 -11.04
C ILE A 161 -10.00 -11.83 -10.76
N ALA A 162 -10.02 -11.33 -9.52
CA ALA A 162 -9.31 -10.11 -9.16
C ALA A 162 -7.78 -10.21 -9.34
N ARG A 163 -7.22 -11.43 -9.33
CA ARG A 163 -5.78 -11.65 -9.54
C ARG A 163 -5.40 -11.86 -11.00
N ASP A 164 -6.24 -12.57 -11.75
CA ASP A 164 -5.99 -12.94 -13.14
C ASP A 164 -7.32 -12.88 -13.92
N ALA A 165 -7.67 -11.66 -14.35
CA ALA A 165 -8.92 -11.40 -15.05
C ALA A 165 -8.79 -11.77 -16.52
N GLU A 166 -9.81 -12.44 -17.06
CA GLU A 166 -9.92 -12.80 -18.46
C GLU A 166 -11.21 -12.21 -19.07
N GLU A 167 -11.24 -12.07 -20.39
CA GLU A 167 -12.40 -11.53 -21.13
C GLU A 167 -13.68 -12.35 -20.88
N SER A 168 -13.55 -13.67 -20.78
CA SER A 168 -14.66 -14.60 -20.51
C SER A 168 -15.34 -14.36 -19.15
N HIS A 169 -14.60 -13.82 -18.17
CA HIS A 169 -15.12 -13.58 -16.82
C HIS A 169 -16.14 -12.44 -16.77
N LEU A 170 -16.07 -11.46 -17.68
CA LEU A 170 -17.02 -10.33 -17.68
C LEU A 170 -18.46 -10.80 -17.91
N GLY A 171 -18.66 -11.66 -18.91
CA GLY A 171 -19.97 -12.25 -19.20
C GLY A 171 -20.49 -13.12 -18.05
N ALA A 172 -19.62 -13.94 -17.47
CA ALA A 172 -19.96 -14.79 -16.33
C ALA A 172 -20.34 -13.98 -15.08
N LEU A 173 -19.62 -12.90 -14.79
CA LEU A 173 -19.94 -12.00 -13.67
C LEU A 173 -21.32 -11.39 -13.84
N ARG A 174 -21.63 -10.83 -15.02
CA ARG A 174 -22.93 -10.23 -15.33
C ARG A 174 -24.08 -11.21 -15.15
N ALA A 175 -23.92 -12.44 -15.64
CA ALA A 175 -24.92 -13.50 -15.48
C ALA A 175 -25.14 -13.90 -14.00
N SER A 176 -24.12 -13.74 -13.15
CA SER A 176 -24.17 -14.10 -11.73
C SER A 176 -24.69 -12.99 -10.79
N LEU A 177 -25.04 -11.81 -11.31
CA LEU A 177 -25.47 -10.65 -10.49
C LEU A 177 -26.90 -10.82 -9.95
N ASP A 178 -27.85 -11.16 -10.81
CA ASP A 178 -29.30 -11.15 -10.45
C ASP A 178 -29.69 -12.24 -9.44
N GLY A 179 -28.85 -13.26 -9.27
CA GLY A 179 -29.07 -14.38 -8.35
C GLY A 179 -28.34 -14.30 -7.00
N GLU A 180 -27.63 -13.19 -6.70
CA GLU A 180 -26.84 -13.07 -5.47
C GLU A 180 -27.64 -12.48 -4.30
N GLU A 181 -27.76 -13.25 -3.22
CA GLU A 181 -28.48 -12.83 -2.00
C GLU A 181 -27.58 -12.13 -0.97
N ASP A 182 -26.27 -12.42 -0.96
CA ASP A 182 -25.32 -11.81 -0.01
C ASP A 182 -24.90 -10.41 -0.49
N ALA A 183 -25.25 -9.38 0.28
CA ALA A 183 -25.02 -7.99 -0.08
C ALA A 183 -23.52 -7.64 -0.28
N ASP A 184 -22.63 -8.24 0.51
CA ASP A 184 -21.19 -7.98 0.41
C ASP A 184 -20.60 -8.63 -0.85
N ILE A 185 -21.05 -9.86 -1.17
CA ILE A 185 -20.63 -10.57 -2.39
C ILE A 185 -21.20 -9.87 -3.62
N LEU A 186 -22.45 -9.41 -3.59
CA LEU A 186 -23.07 -8.66 -4.67
C LEU A 186 -22.29 -7.36 -4.95
N ALA A 187 -21.92 -6.61 -3.90
CA ALA A 187 -21.11 -5.41 -4.04
C ALA A 187 -19.73 -5.71 -4.64
N ALA A 188 -19.09 -6.82 -4.22
CA ALA A 188 -17.82 -7.26 -4.78
C ALA A 188 -17.95 -7.68 -6.26
N LYS A 189 -18.99 -8.43 -6.63
CA LYS A 189 -19.31 -8.79 -8.03
C LYS A 189 -19.49 -7.55 -8.89
N GLN A 190 -20.30 -6.59 -8.45
CA GLN A 190 -20.54 -5.34 -9.17
C GLN A 190 -19.30 -4.47 -9.29
N ARG A 191 -18.42 -4.44 -8.27
CA ARG A 191 -17.14 -3.75 -8.36
C ARG A 191 -16.24 -4.39 -9.42
N LEU A 192 -16.10 -5.71 -9.35
CA LEU A 192 -15.21 -6.46 -10.24
C LEU A 192 -15.70 -6.46 -11.69
N GLU A 193 -17.01 -6.57 -11.91
CA GLU A 193 -17.64 -6.43 -13.23
C GLU A 193 -17.27 -5.09 -13.87
N ARG A 194 -17.39 -3.98 -13.12
CA ARG A 194 -17.03 -2.65 -13.61
C ARG A 194 -15.54 -2.51 -13.87
N ILE A 195 -14.69 -3.12 -13.06
CA ILE A 195 -13.23 -3.15 -13.31
C ILE A 195 -12.93 -3.91 -14.62
N LEU A 196 -13.55 -5.06 -14.84
CA LEU A 196 -13.36 -5.84 -16.08
C LEU A 196 -13.94 -5.11 -17.29
N ALA A 197 -15.05 -4.39 -17.14
CA ALA A 197 -15.63 -3.58 -18.19
C ALA A 197 -14.66 -2.49 -18.69
N ILE A 198 -13.78 -1.95 -17.84
CA ILE A 198 -12.74 -1.00 -18.25
C ILE A 198 -11.78 -1.62 -19.29
N ALA A 199 -11.52 -2.93 -19.21
CA ALA A 199 -10.57 -3.61 -20.08
C ALA A 199 -11.24 -4.32 -21.28
N TYR A 200 -12.40 -4.95 -21.08
CA TYR A 200 -12.99 -5.91 -22.01
C TYR A 200 -14.34 -5.47 -22.61
N GLU A 201 -14.92 -4.35 -22.19
CA GLU A 201 -16.20 -3.89 -22.76
C GLU A 201 -16.03 -3.36 -24.20
N GLU A 202 -16.85 -3.87 -25.11
CA GLU A 202 -16.85 -3.46 -26.53
C GLU A 202 -17.51 -2.09 -26.72
N SER A 203 -18.56 -1.80 -25.95
CA SER A 203 -19.27 -0.53 -26.04
C SER A 203 -18.50 0.59 -25.36
N GLU A 204 -18.00 1.55 -26.15
CA GLU A 204 -17.30 2.74 -25.63
C GLU A 204 -18.12 3.47 -24.56
N ALA A 205 -19.43 3.60 -24.76
CA ALA A 205 -20.32 4.28 -23.80
C ALA A 205 -20.41 3.54 -22.45
N LEU A 206 -20.51 2.21 -22.47
CA LEU A 206 -20.55 1.40 -21.24
C LEU A 206 -19.18 1.37 -20.55
N ARG A 207 -18.10 1.36 -21.33
CA ARG A 207 -16.73 1.44 -20.82
C ARG A 207 -16.45 2.77 -20.11
N ILE A 208 -16.88 3.89 -20.70
CA ILE A 208 -16.81 5.21 -20.07
C ILE A 208 -17.65 5.24 -18.79
N ALA A 209 -18.88 4.73 -18.84
CA ALA A 209 -19.74 4.68 -17.65
C ALA A 209 -19.11 3.84 -16.51
N ALA A 210 -18.44 2.73 -16.84
CA ALA A 210 -17.71 1.92 -15.88
C ALA A 210 -16.55 2.70 -15.24
N ILE A 211 -15.75 3.41 -16.05
CA ILE A 211 -14.66 4.27 -15.59
C ILE A 211 -15.19 5.36 -14.64
N GLU A 212 -16.18 6.14 -15.08
CA GLU A 212 -16.74 7.26 -14.32
C GLU A 212 -17.40 6.82 -13.02
N SER A 213 -17.90 5.58 -12.96
CA SER A 213 -18.49 5.01 -11.73
C SER A 213 -17.50 4.87 -10.57
N PHE A 214 -16.20 4.94 -10.85
CA PHE A 214 -15.12 4.93 -9.85
C PHE A 214 -14.63 6.32 -9.46
N ALA A 215 -15.34 7.39 -9.85
CA ALA A 215 -14.98 8.73 -9.45
C ALA A 215 -14.85 8.83 -7.91
N GLY A 216 -13.66 9.20 -7.46
CA GLY A 216 -13.34 9.35 -6.05
C GLY A 216 -13.02 8.06 -5.27
N ASP A 217 -12.96 6.91 -5.95
CA ASP A 217 -12.61 5.62 -5.35
C ASP A 217 -11.10 5.49 -5.10
N ILE A 218 -10.69 5.29 -3.85
CA ILE A 218 -9.26 5.26 -3.48
C ILE A 218 -8.59 3.89 -3.64
N GLY A 219 -9.32 2.90 -4.15
CA GLY A 219 -8.85 1.52 -4.34
C GLY A 219 -7.60 1.43 -5.21
N LEU A 220 -6.70 0.51 -4.85
CA LEU A 220 -5.50 0.20 -5.63
C LEU A 220 -5.83 -0.54 -6.94
N ASP A 221 -6.87 -1.36 -6.90
CA ASP A 221 -7.41 -2.15 -8.01
C ASP A 221 -7.91 -1.26 -9.17
N VAL A 222 -8.66 -0.20 -8.84
CA VAL A 222 -9.16 0.77 -9.82
C VAL A 222 -8.01 1.48 -10.52
N ARG A 223 -7.02 1.96 -9.76
CA ARG A 223 -5.83 2.61 -10.35
C ARG A 223 -5.03 1.66 -11.23
N ALA A 224 -4.92 0.38 -10.84
CA ALA A 224 -4.28 -0.64 -11.66
C ALA A 224 -5.03 -0.87 -12.98
N ALA A 225 -6.37 -0.76 -13.00
CA ALA A 225 -7.18 -0.87 -14.21
C ALA A 225 -7.13 0.39 -15.10
N LEU A 226 -7.03 1.59 -14.52
CA LEU A 226 -7.03 2.87 -15.27
C LEU A 226 -5.65 3.26 -15.81
N ASN A 227 -4.56 2.99 -15.07
CA ASN A 227 -3.21 3.40 -15.46
C ASN A 227 -2.76 2.90 -16.85
N PRO A 228 -3.08 1.67 -17.29
CA PRO A 228 -2.76 1.23 -18.66
C PRO A 228 -3.42 2.10 -19.74
N LEU A 229 -4.62 2.65 -19.50
CA LEU A 229 -5.36 3.46 -20.47
C LEU A 229 -4.71 4.81 -20.76
N ILE A 230 -4.04 5.37 -19.76
CA ILE A 230 -3.33 6.65 -19.84
C ILE A 230 -1.84 6.47 -20.08
N SER A 231 -1.37 5.23 -20.29
CA SER A 231 0.03 4.98 -20.62
C SER A 231 0.36 5.60 -21.98
N THR A 232 1.45 6.36 -22.01
CA THR A 232 1.92 7.03 -23.23
C THR A 232 3.14 6.34 -23.80
N ARG A 233 3.29 6.46 -25.11
CA ARG A 233 4.51 6.11 -25.83
C ARG A 233 4.92 7.26 -26.72
N THR A 234 6.21 7.55 -26.75
CA THR A 234 6.74 8.54 -27.68
C THR A 234 6.76 7.96 -29.09
N GLU A 235 6.18 8.70 -30.02
CA GLU A 235 6.21 8.44 -31.44
C GLU A 235 6.80 9.63 -32.18
N VAL A 236 7.25 9.38 -33.41
CA VAL A 236 7.80 10.39 -34.30
C VAL A 236 7.14 10.31 -35.66
N THR A 237 6.85 11.46 -36.26
CA THR A 237 6.28 11.58 -37.60
C THR A 237 7.04 12.62 -38.41
N ALA A 238 7.13 12.39 -39.72
CA ALA A 238 7.67 13.37 -40.67
C ALA A 238 6.62 14.44 -41.07
N ALA A 239 5.38 14.30 -40.62
CA ALA A 239 4.37 15.33 -40.76
C ALA A 239 4.59 16.45 -39.73
N HIS A 240 4.24 17.68 -40.09
CA HIS A 240 4.36 18.83 -39.19
C HIS A 240 3.37 18.79 -38.02
N GLU A 241 2.33 17.95 -38.13
CA GLU A 241 1.35 17.70 -37.09
C GLU A 241 1.21 16.19 -36.83
N PRO A 242 0.92 15.78 -35.59
CA PRO A 242 0.62 14.39 -35.26
C PRO A 242 -0.57 13.84 -36.07
N PRO A 243 -0.59 12.53 -36.39
CA PRO A 243 -1.69 11.95 -37.15
C PRO A 243 -3.02 12.03 -36.38
N ALA A 244 -4.10 12.47 -37.03
CA ALA A 244 -5.45 12.53 -36.43
C ALA A 244 -6.02 11.17 -36.01
N THR A 245 -5.43 10.06 -36.48
CA THR A 245 -5.79 8.69 -36.08
C THR A 245 -5.16 8.27 -34.75
N ARG A 246 -4.24 9.08 -34.21
CA ARG A 246 -3.61 8.86 -32.91
C ARG A 246 -4.32 9.69 -31.85
N ASN A 247 -4.51 9.08 -30.70
CA ASN A 247 -4.89 9.78 -29.48
C ASN A 247 -3.62 10.41 -28.88
N VAL A 248 -3.42 11.69 -29.13
CA VAL A 248 -2.19 12.42 -28.77
C VAL A 248 -2.34 12.99 -27.37
N ALA A 249 -1.41 12.66 -26.48
CA ALA A 249 -1.35 13.19 -25.12
C ALA A 249 -0.71 14.58 -25.08
N ARG A 250 0.46 14.73 -25.71
CA ARG A 250 1.19 16.01 -25.83
C ARG A 250 2.21 15.96 -26.96
N VAL A 251 2.54 17.12 -27.51
CA VAL A 251 3.67 17.30 -28.43
C VAL A 251 4.92 17.59 -27.62
N LEU A 252 6.05 17.00 -28.00
CA LEU A 252 7.34 17.15 -27.32
C LEU A 252 8.28 18.03 -28.15
N GLU A 253 8.99 18.92 -27.48
CA GLU A 253 10.03 19.76 -28.09
C GLU A 253 11.42 19.12 -27.89
N PRO A 254 12.18 18.82 -28.96
CA PRO A 254 13.54 18.35 -28.84
C PRO A 254 14.44 19.36 -28.11
N GLY A 255 15.18 18.90 -27.11
CA GLY A 255 16.05 19.75 -26.28
C GLY A 255 15.38 20.33 -25.03
N SER A 256 14.12 19.99 -24.77
CA SER A 256 13.42 20.30 -23.51
C SER A 256 13.85 19.38 -22.35
N GLU A 257 13.39 19.68 -21.13
CA GLU A 257 13.57 18.76 -19.98
C GLU A 257 12.89 17.42 -20.20
N ASP A 258 11.77 17.39 -20.93
CA ASP A 258 10.99 16.17 -21.22
C ASP A 258 11.60 15.30 -22.33
N LEU A 259 12.33 15.89 -23.28
CA LEU A 259 12.95 15.16 -24.39
C LEU A 259 14.32 15.77 -24.74
N SER A 260 15.39 15.15 -24.25
CA SER A 260 16.74 15.61 -24.61
C SER A 260 17.01 15.44 -26.10
N ARG A 261 17.85 16.34 -26.65
CA ARG A 261 18.25 16.34 -28.06
C ARG A 261 18.80 14.98 -28.52
N GLU A 262 19.62 14.36 -27.69
CA GLU A 262 20.21 13.03 -27.96
C GLU A 262 19.13 11.93 -28.02
N HIS A 263 18.19 11.91 -27.07
CA HIS A 263 17.09 10.94 -27.08
C HIS A 263 16.15 11.16 -28.26
N ALA A 264 15.84 12.40 -28.62
CA ALA A 264 15.04 12.72 -29.80
C ALA A 264 15.69 12.16 -31.08
N TYR A 265 17.00 12.39 -31.26
CA TYR A 265 17.70 11.86 -32.42
C TYR A 265 17.78 10.33 -32.42
N ALA A 266 18.01 9.71 -31.25
CA ALA A 266 17.98 8.26 -31.11
C ALA A 266 16.62 7.65 -31.53
N GLN A 267 15.50 8.34 -31.26
CA GLN A 267 14.19 7.90 -31.72
C GLN A 267 14.04 7.97 -33.25
N LEU A 268 14.59 9.00 -33.90
CA LEU A 268 14.61 9.07 -35.37
C LEU A 268 15.40 7.90 -35.96
N VAL A 269 16.55 7.57 -35.37
CA VAL A 269 17.37 6.43 -35.79
C VAL A 269 16.62 5.11 -35.60
N ALA A 270 15.98 4.91 -34.44
CA ALA A 270 15.18 3.72 -34.15
C ALA A 270 13.99 3.57 -35.12
N ALA A 271 13.36 4.68 -35.49
CA ALA A 271 12.29 4.74 -36.49
C ALA A 271 12.79 4.62 -37.94
N ARG A 272 14.11 4.54 -38.16
CA ARG A 272 14.78 4.53 -39.48
C ARG A 272 14.50 5.79 -40.31
N LEU A 273 14.29 6.91 -39.64
CA LEU A 273 14.07 8.24 -40.24
C LEU A 273 15.36 9.07 -40.31
N ALA A 274 16.38 8.70 -39.54
CA ALA A 274 17.70 9.33 -39.57
C ALA A 274 18.82 8.27 -39.55
N PRO A 275 20.02 8.58 -40.08
CA PRO A 275 21.17 7.68 -40.03
C PRO A 275 21.70 7.51 -38.60
N ALA A 276 22.16 6.31 -38.27
CA ALA A 276 22.78 6.05 -36.97
C ALA A 276 24.12 6.80 -36.84
N MET A 277 24.37 7.37 -35.66
CA MET A 277 25.65 7.98 -35.34
C MET A 277 26.73 6.91 -35.19
N VAL A 278 27.91 7.18 -35.73
CA VAL A 278 29.09 6.34 -35.48
C VAL A 278 29.57 6.60 -34.05
N SER A 279 29.88 5.54 -33.29
CA SER A 279 30.31 5.70 -31.91
C SER A 279 31.64 6.47 -31.84
N GLN A 280 31.89 7.17 -30.73
CA GLN A 280 33.15 7.91 -30.57
C GLN A 280 34.39 7.01 -30.65
N ASP A 281 34.27 5.76 -30.20
CA ASP A 281 35.36 4.79 -30.25
C ASP A 281 35.60 4.29 -31.68
N ASP A 282 34.55 4.09 -32.46
CA ASP A 282 34.66 3.73 -33.89
C ASP A 282 35.22 4.90 -34.71
N ILE A 283 34.83 6.15 -34.40
CA ILE A 283 35.43 7.35 -34.99
C ILE A 283 36.94 7.38 -34.68
N ARG A 284 37.32 7.15 -33.42
CA ARG A 284 38.72 7.15 -33.00
C ARG A 284 39.50 6.03 -33.69
N ALA A 285 38.96 4.81 -33.75
CA ALA A 285 39.59 3.68 -34.42
C ALA A 285 39.78 3.97 -35.91
N ALA A 286 38.76 4.49 -36.59
CA ALA A 286 38.85 4.86 -38.00
C ALA A 286 39.89 5.96 -38.26
N LEU A 287 40.03 6.95 -37.37
CA LEU A 287 41.09 7.95 -37.48
C LEU A 287 42.47 7.34 -37.31
N ILE A 288 42.64 6.42 -36.35
CA ILE A 288 43.91 5.69 -36.11
C ILE A 288 44.31 4.86 -37.33
N ASP A 289 43.36 4.15 -37.93
CA ASP A 289 43.58 3.29 -39.09
C ASP A 289 43.96 4.08 -40.36
N ASN A 290 43.72 5.40 -40.39
CA ASN A 290 43.99 6.28 -41.52
C ASN A 290 45.14 7.28 -41.27
N ILE A 291 45.96 7.07 -40.24
CA ILE A 291 47.17 7.87 -40.01
C ILE A 291 48.23 7.54 -41.07
N THR A 292 48.66 8.55 -41.82
CA THR A 292 49.80 8.46 -42.75
C THR A 292 50.77 9.61 -42.47
N ASP A 293 52.05 9.30 -42.27
CA ASP A 293 53.11 10.29 -42.02
C ASP A 293 52.85 11.29 -40.87
N GLY A 294 52.07 10.86 -39.85
CA GLY A 294 51.73 11.69 -38.69
C GLY A 294 50.53 12.62 -38.89
N GLU A 295 49.83 12.50 -40.02
CA GLU A 295 48.61 13.24 -40.35
C GLU A 295 47.43 12.30 -40.63
N VAL A 296 46.21 12.80 -40.39
CA VAL A 296 44.95 12.14 -40.76
C VAL A 296 44.10 13.16 -41.51
N ALA A 297 43.64 12.84 -42.72
CA ALA A 297 42.87 13.75 -43.56
C ALA A 297 43.57 15.11 -43.85
N GLY A 298 44.91 15.15 -43.83
CA GLY A 298 45.70 16.39 -43.98
C GLY A 298 45.75 17.27 -42.73
N VAL A 299 45.36 16.73 -41.57
CA VAL A 299 45.43 17.39 -40.26
C VAL A 299 46.47 16.68 -39.39
N PRO A 300 47.46 17.39 -38.80
CA PRO A 300 48.44 16.79 -37.90
C PRO A 300 47.79 16.16 -36.67
N VAL A 301 48.17 14.92 -36.33
CA VAL A 301 47.59 14.17 -35.21
C VAL A 301 47.71 14.92 -33.87
N GLU A 302 48.76 15.72 -33.70
CA GLU A 302 48.98 16.58 -32.53
C GLU A 302 47.89 17.65 -32.31
N THR A 303 47.14 18.00 -33.36
CA THR A 303 46.04 18.99 -33.30
C THR A 303 44.66 18.36 -33.08
N LEU A 304 44.58 17.03 -32.97
CA LEU A 304 43.35 16.26 -32.74
C LEU A 304 43.09 15.95 -31.25
N ASP A 305 43.46 16.88 -30.37
CA ASP A 305 43.34 16.78 -28.92
C ASP A 305 41.89 16.94 -28.44
N THR A 306 41.07 17.72 -29.15
CA THR A 306 39.65 17.92 -28.88
C THR A 306 38.75 16.95 -29.65
N GLN A 307 37.55 16.72 -29.14
CA GLN A 307 36.55 15.88 -29.80
C GLN A 307 36.06 16.49 -31.12
N GLU A 308 35.92 17.81 -31.15
CA GLU A 308 35.48 18.56 -32.32
C GLU A 308 36.50 18.46 -33.47
N ALA A 309 37.80 18.59 -33.17
CA ALA A 309 38.87 18.40 -34.15
C ALA A 309 38.89 16.97 -34.72
N ARG A 310 38.69 15.95 -33.87
CA ARG A 310 38.58 14.54 -34.31
C ARG A 310 37.38 14.32 -35.22
N LEU A 311 36.21 14.87 -34.88
CA LEU A 311 35.02 14.75 -35.71
C LEU A 311 35.20 15.45 -37.06
N ALA A 312 35.80 16.64 -37.09
CA ALA A 312 36.08 17.36 -38.34
C ALA A 312 37.02 16.58 -39.27
N ALA A 313 38.08 15.99 -38.72
CA ALA A 313 38.99 15.12 -39.49
C ALA A 313 38.27 13.87 -40.00
N TYR A 314 37.41 13.25 -39.18
CA TYR A 314 36.61 12.09 -39.57
C TYR A 314 35.64 12.41 -40.70
N LEU A 315 34.91 13.53 -40.61
CA LEU A 315 34.00 13.99 -41.67
C LEU A 315 34.73 14.26 -42.98
N THR A 316 35.98 14.74 -42.92
CA THR A 316 36.82 14.92 -44.11
C THR A 316 37.17 13.58 -44.77
N LEU A 317 37.51 12.56 -43.98
CA LEU A 317 37.71 11.19 -44.49
C LEU A 317 36.42 10.59 -45.06
N ALA A 318 35.28 10.84 -44.40
CA ALA A 318 33.98 10.35 -44.84
C ALA A 318 33.58 10.96 -46.18
N ALA A 319 33.82 12.27 -46.36
CA ALA A 319 33.61 12.98 -47.63
C ALA A 319 34.51 12.46 -48.77
N ALA A 320 35.72 12.00 -48.44
CA ALA A 320 36.63 11.35 -49.38
C ALA A 320 36.25 9.88 -49.69
N GLY A 321 35.24 9.32 -49.01
CA GLY A 321 34.77 7.95 -49.17
C GLY A 321 35.65 6.89 -48.48
N THR A 322 36.55 7.31 -47.59
CA THR A 322 37.53 6.43 -46.94
C THR A 322 36.98 5.75 -45.68
N VAL A 323 36.00 6.36 -45.01
CA VAL A 323 35.34 5.85 -43.79
C VAL A 323 33.81 5.98 -43.91
N PRO A 324 33.02 5.26 -43.09
CA PRO A 324 31.56 5.42 -43.07
C PRO A 324 31.11 6.87 -42.81
N THR A 325 29.99 7.27 -43.40
CA THR A 325 29.42 8.61 -43.16
C THR A 325 28.72 8.66 -41.81
N THR A 326 28.96 9.71 -41.05
CA THR A 326 28.20 10.06 -39.83
C THR A 326 27.50 11.40 -40.04
N PRO A 327 26.28 11.59 -39.52
CA PRO A 327 25.57 12.87 -39.60
C PRO A 327 26.32 13.97 -38.85
N THR A 328 26.30 15.19 -39.39
CA THR A 328 26.81 16.41 -38.77
C THR A 328 25.81 17.01 -37.78
N GLU A 329 26.27 17.88 -36.88
CA GLU A 329 25.39 18.61 -35.94
C GLU A 329 24.27 19.39 -36.65
N ALA A 330 24.57 20.01 -37.79
CA ALA A 330 23.57 20.73 -38.59
C ALA A 330 22.56 19.79 -39.27
N GLU A 331 22.99 18.59 -39.68
CA GLU A 331 22.08 17.56 -40.22
C GLU A 331 21.21 16.94 -39.13
N ILE A 332 21.74 16.81 -37.90
CA ILE A 332 20.98 16.40 -36.72
C ILE A 332 19.88 17.42 -36.43
N ASP A 333 20.22 18.71 -36.36
CA ASP A 333 19.24 19.76 -36.10
C ASP A 333 18.19 19.85 -37.21
N ALA A 334 18.60 19.79 -38.48
CA ALA A 334 17.67 19.76 -39.60
C ALA A 334 16.74 18.54 -39.57
N ALA A 335 17.25 17.37 -39.13
CA ALA A 335 16.43 16.18 -38.97
C ALA A 335 15.45 16.31 -37.80
N LEU A 336 15.85 16.90 -36.68
CA LEU A 336 14.97 17.16 -35.54
C LEU A 336 13.87 18.17 -35.89
N ASP A 337 14.21 19.25 -36.59
CA ASP A 337 13.26 20.30 -37.02
C ASP A 337 12.26 19.79 -38.08
N ALA A 338 12.67 18.81 -38.88
CA ALA A 338 11.81 18.22 -39.91
C ALA A 338 10.78 17.22 -39.36
N HIS A 339 10.86 16.83 -38.10
CA HIS A 339 10.02 15.79 -37.50
C HIS A 339 9.31 16.29 -36.24
N THR A 340 8.08 15.83 -36.06
CA THR A 340 7.31 16.10 -34.85
C THR A 340 7.37 14.92 -33.92
N PHE A 341 7.77 15.16 -32.68
CA PHE A 341 7.78 14.18 -31.59
C PHE A 341 6.53 14.40 -30.75
N PHE A 342 5.83 13.31 -30.42
CA PHE A 342 4.62 13.40 -29.62
C PHE A 342 4.45 12.14 -28.79
N GLU A 343 3.78 12.28 -27.66
CA GLU A 343 3.31 11.16 -26.88
C GLU A 343 1.90 10.81 -27.33
N SER A 344 1.67 9.53 -27.60
CA SER A 344 0.33 9.01 -27.87
C SER A 344 -0.07 8.00 -26.81
N TYR A 345 -1.34 8.01 -26.44
CA TYR A 345 -1.91 7.02 -25.54
C TYR A 345 -1.96 5.65 -26.23
N ALA A 346 -1.79 4.59 -25.44
CA ALA A 346 -2.03 3.23 -25.90
C ALA A 346 -3.51 3.02 -26.29
N GLU A 347 -4.42 3.66 -25.54
CA GLU A 347 -5.84 3.70 -25.83
C GLU A 347 -6.14 4.63 -27.02
N ARG A 348 -6.93 4.14 -27.97
CA ARG A 348 -7.23 4.84 -29.23
C ARG A 348 -8.34 5.87 -29.08
N SER A 349 -9.29 5.64 -28.18
CA SER A 349 -10.42 6.56 -27.98
C SER A 349 -10.03 7.68 -27.03
N SER A 350 -10.09 8.93 -27.50
CA SER A 350 -9.84 10.10 -26.65
C SER A 350 -10.88 10.20 -25.54
N ALA A 351 -12.15 9.86 -25.82
CA ALA A 351 -13.23 9.92 -24.83
C ALA A 351 -12.99 8.96 -23.64
N VAL A 352 -12.45 7.77 -23.90
CA VAL A 352 -12.08 6.81 -22.85
C VAL A 352 -10.90 7.35 -22.02
N THR A 353 -9.89 7.91 -22.67
CA THR A 353 -8.73 8.48 -21.96
C THR A 353 -9.11 9.73 -21.16
N ASP A 354 -9.98 10.58 -21.68
CA ASP A 354 -10.50 11.77 -20.99
C ASP A 354 -11.27 11.36 -19.73
N ALA A 355 -12.15 10.36 -19.84
CA ALA A 355 -12.87 9.79 -18.70
C ALA A 355 -11.90 9.17 -17.66
N ALA A 356 -10.87 8.45 -18.11
CA ALA A 356 -9.86 7.86 -17.23
C ALA A 356 -9.03 8.93 -16.50
N ASN A 357 -8.57 9.97 -17.21
CA ASN A 357 -7.84 11.09 -16.62
C ASN A 357 -8.69 11.85 -15.59
N ALA A 358 -9.95 12.17 -15.92
CA ALA A 358 -10.87 12.84 -15.01
C ALA A 358 -11.15 12.00 -13.76
N THR A 359 -11.34 10.69 -13.94
CA THR A 359 -11.54 9.75 -12.84
C THR A 359 -10.29 9.66 -11.97
N LEU A 360 -9.10 9.45 -12.54
CA LEU A 360 -7.84 9.42 -11.79
C LEU A 360 -7.59 10.72 -11.02
N GLN A 361 -7.89 11.88 -11.60
CA GLN A 361 -7.79 13.17 -10.92
C GLN A 361 -8.75 13.24 -9.71
N SER A 362 -9.99 12.76 -9.86
CA SER A 362 -10.94 12.71 -8.75
C SER A 362 -10.47 11.76 -7.62
N ILE A 363 -9.85 10.64 -7.99
CA ILE A 363 -9.25 9.67 -7.05
C ILE A 363 -8.08 10.33 -6.32
N GLU A 364 -7.20 11.03 -7.02
CA GLU A 364 -6.06 11.73 -6.43
C GLU A 364 -6.51 12.81 -5.43
N ILE A 365 -7.51 13.62 -5.79
CA ILE A 365 -8.08 14.63 -4.88
C ILE A 365 -8.63 13.98 -3.60
N ASN A 366 -9.38 12.89 -3.73
CA ASN A 366 -9.90 12.17 -2.56
C ASN A 366 -8.79 11.49 -1.76
N LEU A 367 -7.78 10.93 -2.42
CA LEU A 367 -6.61 10.36 -1.75
C LEU A 367 -5.86 11.42 -0.94
N MET A 368 -5.61 12.59 -1.53
CA MET A 368 -4.99 13.72 -0.84
C MET A 368 -5.83 14.20 0.35
N ALA A 369 -7.16 14.26 0.20
CA ALA A 369 -8.06 14.61 1.29
C ALA A 369 -8.00 13.57 2.43
N ASN A 370 -8.00 12.28 2.11
CA ASN A 370 -7.87 11.20 3.09
C ASN A 370 -6.51 11.22 3.79
N GLN A 371 -5.41 11.40 3.05
CA GLN A 371 -4.07 11.54 3.62
C GLN A 371 -3.97 12.77 4.52
N ALA A 372 -4.59 13.90 4.15
CA ALA A 372 -4.63 15.08 4.98
C ALA A 372 -5.46 14.86 6.28
N LEU A 373 -6.55 14.10 6.19
CA LEU A 373 -7.33 13.69 7.36
C LEU A 373 -6.50 12.79 8.28
N ASP A 374 -5.86 11.75 7.75
CA ASP A 374 -4.99 10.84 8.50
C ASP A 374 -3.88 11.61 9.22
N PHE A 375 -3.16 12.46 8.47
CA PHE A 375 -2.14 13.35 9.01
C PHE A 375 -2.68 14.25 10.14
N SER A 376 -3.88 14.82 9.97
CA SER A 376 -4.49 15.70 10.97
C SER A 376 -4.86 14.94 12.25
N LEU A 377 -5.36 13.71 12.11
CA LEU A 377 -5.70 12.84 13.23
C LEU A 377 -4.43 12.41 13.99
N ASP A 378 -3.35 12.14 13.26
CA ASP A 378 -2.06 11.82 13.82
C ASP A 378 -1.41 13.01 14.56
N ALA A 379 -1.48 14.20 13.97
CA ALA A 379 -1.05 15.44 14.61
C ALA A 379 -1.86 15.74 15.88
N LEU A 380 -3.18 15.53 15.83
CA LEU A 380 -4.08 15.73 16.98
C LEU A 380 -3.79 14.74 18.11
N SER A 381 -3.55 13.47 17.76
CA SER A 381 -3.15 12.44 18.71
C SER A 381 -1.83 12.80 19.41
N LEU A 382 -0.79 13.14 18.65
CA LEU A 382 0.49 13.52 19.21
C LEU A 382 0.38 14.81 20.06
N GLY A 383 -0.38 15.79 19.60
CA GLY A 383 -0.68 17.00 20.37
C GLY A 383 -1.41 16.70 21.68
N SER A 384 -2.26 15.69 21.73
CA SER A 384 -2.96 15.28 22.95
C SER A 384 -2.04 14.63 23.97
N ILE A 385 -1.10 13.81 23.50
CA ILE A 385 -0.03 13.24 24.34
C ILE A 385 0.80 14.36 24.96
N TYR A 386 1.25 15.31 24.14
CA TYR A 386 2.04 16.45 24.62
C TYR A 386 1.25 17.36 25.54
N PHE A 387 -0.04 17.58 25.27
CA PHE A 387 -0.89 18.35 26.15
C PHE A 387 -1.04 17.68 27.52
N LEU A 388 -1.31 16.37 27.56
CA LEU A 388 -1.49 15.62 28.80
C LEU A 388 -0.18 15.57 29.62
N ALA A 389 0.97 15.44 28.95
CA ALA A 389 2.28 15.51 29.58
C ALA A 389 2.61 16.93 30.11
N ALA A 390 2.24 17.97 29.36
CA ALA A 390 2.58 19.36 29.64
C ALA A 390 1.65 20.07 30.62
N ILE A 391 0.37 19.71 30.70
CA ILE A 391 -0.62 20.45 31.50
C ILE A 391 -0.25 20.49 32.99
N GLY A 392 0.27 19.39 33.54
CA GLY A 392 0.74 19.35 34.93
C GLY A 392 1.90 20.33 35.16
N LEU A 393 2.86 20.36 34.22
CA LEU A 393 4.00 21.28 34.26
C LEU A 393 3.56 22.74 34.10
N ALA A 394 2.58 23.02 33.22
CA ALA A 394 2.02 24.34 33.00
C ALA A 394 1.41 24.92 34.29
N ILE A 395 0.75 24.08 35.08
CA ILE A 395 0.15 24.45 36.36
C ILE A 395 1.23 24.79 37.39
N THR A 396 2.20 23.88 37.57
CA THR A 396 3.25 24.09 38.58
C THR A 396 4.09 25.32 38.23
N PHE A 397 4.43 25.49 36.96
CA PHE A 397 5.24 26.62 36.52
C PHE A 397 4.45 27.93 36.52
N GLY A 398 3.19 27.90 36.11
CA GLY A 398 2.33 29.09 36.08
C GLY A 398 1.98 29.66 37.44
N VAL A 399 1.88 28.81 38.47
CA VAL A 399 1.52 29.24 39.83
C VAL A 399 2.74 29.63 40.65
N MET A 400 3.81 28.83 40.60
CA MET A 400 4.97 29.00 41.49
C MET A 400 6.17 29.67 40.81
N GLY A 401 6.19 29.78 39.47
CA GLY A 401 7.36 30.29 38.74
C GLY A 401 8.59 29.39 38.81
N VAL A 402 8.42 28.14 39.25
CA VAL A 402 9.49 27.16 39.44
C VAL A 402 9.53 26.17 38.27
N ILE A 403 10.69 26.05 37.63
CA ILE A 403 10.95 25.03 36.62
C ILE A 403 11.26 23.71 37.33
N ASN A 404 10.47 22.66 37.05
CA ASN A 404 10.64 21.34 37.64
C ASN A 404 11.14 20.33 36.60
N MET A 405 12.45 20.03 36.61
CA MET A 405 13.04 19.02 35.71
C MET A 405 12.67 17.57 36.10
N ALA A 406 12.24 17.33 37.34
CA ALA A 406 11.77 16.02 37.77
C ALA A 406 10.33 15.71 37.31
N HIS A 407 9.67 16.61 36.57
CA HIS A 407 8.30 16.39 36.11
C HIS A 407 8.13 15.13 35.27
N GLY A 408 9.11 14.83 34.41
CA GLY A 408 9.13 13.59 33.61
C GLY A 408 9.13 12.32 34.47
N GLU A 409 9.68 12.37 35.67
CA GLU A 409 9.69 11.22 36.58
C GLU A 409 8.32 10.94 37.21
N PHE A 410 7.46 11.96 37.34
CA PHE A 410 6.07 11.72 37.74
C PHE A 410 5.30 10.99 36.63
N ILE A 411 5.58 11.29 35.35
CA ILE A 411 5.04 10.53 34.21
C ILE A 411 5.53 9.08 34.28
N MET A 412 6.84 8.86 34.51
CA MET A 412 7.40 7.52 34.69
C MET A 412 6.74 6.77 35.86
N MET A 413 6.62 7.39 37.04
CA MET A 413 5.98 6.77 38.21
C MET A 413 4.52 6.39 37.95
N GLY A 414 3.79 7.21 37.18
CA GLY A 414 2.44 6.89 36.75
C GLY A 414 2.36 5.64 35.88
N ALA A 415 3.23 5.53 34.89
CA ALA A 415 3.32 4.37 34.01
C ALA A 415 3.67 3.08 34.77
N TYR A 416 4.65 3.14 35.66
CA TYR A 416 4.99 2.00 36.54
C TYR A 416 3.86 1.66 37.52
N THR A 417 3.08 2.64 37.97
CA THR A 417 1.89 2.36 38.79
C THR A 417 0.89 1.51 38.00
N GLY A 418 0.65 1.84 36.72
CA GLY A 418 -0.18 1.03 35.82
C GLY A 418 0.34 -0.41 35.66
N TYR A 419 1.63 -0.55 35.36
CA TYR A 419 2.29 -1.85 35.28
C TYR A 419 2.17 -2.67 36.57
N VAL A 420 2.43 -2.06 37.73
CA VAL A 420 2.34 -2.75 39.03
C VAL A 420 0.91 -3.17 39.32
N VAL A 421 -0.10 -2.36 39.01
CA VAL A 421 -1.51 -2.74 39.17
C VAL A 421 -1.84 -3.98 38.34
N GLN A 422 -1.33 -4.09 37.11
CA GLN A 422 -1.54 -5.28 36.26
C GLN A 422 -0.92 -6.55 36.83
N LEU A 423 0.13 -6.46 37.64
CA LEU A 423 0.71 -7.63 38.32
C LEU A 423 -0.24 -8.22 39.37
N PHE A 424 -1.12 -7.39 39.95
CA PHE A 424 -2.07 -7.80 40.99
C PHE A 424 -3.49 -8.00 40.49
N VAL A 425 -3.87 -7.31 39.41
CA VAL A 425 -5.22 -7.36 38.80
C VAL A 425 -5.08 -7.87 37.36
N PRO A 426 -5.33 -9.17 37.11
CA PRO A 426 -5.19 -9.76 35.79
C PRO A 426 -6.19 -9.23 34.75
N ASP A 427 -7.35 -8.73 35.20
CA ASP A 427 -8.32 -8.09 34.31
C ASP A 427 -7.78 -6.74 33.83
N LEU A 428 -7.42 -6.68 32.55
CA LEU A 428 -6.80 -5.51 31.93
C LEU A 428 -7.72 -4.27 31.95
N THR A 429 -9.04 -4.44 31.84
CA THR A 429 -9.98 -3.30 31.88
C THR A 429 -10.10 -2.75 33.30
N LEU A 430 -10.25 -3.64 34.27
CA LEU A 430 -10.30 -3.25 35.68
C LEU A 430 -8.96 -2.65 36.14
N SER A 431 -7.84 -3.16 35.63
CA SER A 431 -6.49 -2.67 35.94
C SER A 431 -6.34 -1.18 35.58
N ILE A 432 -6.85 -0.73 34.43
CA ILE A 432 -6.77 0.67 33.99
C ILE A 432 -7.65 1.57 34.88
N LEU A 433 -8.86 1.12 35.21
CA LEU A 433 -9.79 1.87 36.06
C LEU A 433 -9.21 2.09 37.47
N ILE A 434 -8.43 1.14 37.99
CA ILE A 434 -7.74 1.27 39.28
C ILE A 434 -6.43 2.05 39.13
N ALA A 435 -5.70 1.84 38.03
CA ALA A 435 -4.41 2.48 37.77
C ALA A 435 -4.54 4.00 37.67
N LEU A 436 -5.58 4.53 37.03
CA LEU A 436 -5.73 6.00 36.86
C LEU A 436 -5.84 6.75 38.21
N PRO A 437 -6.76 6.40 39.15
CA PRO A 437 -6.80 7.01 40.47
C PRO A 437 -5.57 6.73 41.31
N LEU A 438 -5.00 5.53 41.22
CA LEU A 438 -3.84 5.16 42.03
C LEU A 438 -2.58 5.90 41.56
N ALA A 439 -2.36 6.01 40.25
CA ALA A 439 -1.28 6.79 39.67
C ALA A 439 -1.37 8.25 40.10
N PHE A 440 -2.57 8.83 40.08
CA PHE A 440 -2.80 10.17 40.62
C PHE A 440 -2.43 10.26 42.09
N ALA A 441 -2.90 9.35 42.94
CA ALA A 441 -2.65 9.38 44.38
C ALA A 441 -1.16 9.24 44.72
N VAL A 442 -0.46 8.30 44.07
CA VAL A 442 0.98 8.04 44.27
C VAL A 442 1.79 9.26 43.85
N THR A 443 1.55 9.78 42.65
CA THR A 443 2.32 10.91 42.13
C THR A 443 1.94 12.23 42.79
N PHE A 444 0.70 12.40 43.23
CA PHE A 444 0.28 13.52 44.09
C PHE A 444 1.04 13.50 45.42
N GLY A 445 1.09 12.33 46.08
CA GLY A 445 1.84 12.16 47.33
C GLY A 445 3.33 12.42 47.16
N ALA A 446 3.93 11.88 46.10
CA ALA A 446 5.34 12.11 45.76
C ALA A 446 5.61 13.60 45.44
N GLY A 447 4.70 14.26 44.73
CA GLY A 447 4.79 15.70 44.44
C GLY A 447 4.73 16.54 45.72
N VAL A 448 3.77 16.25 46.61
CA VAL A 448 3.69 16.92 47.93
C VAL A 448 4.94 16.68 48.75
N ALA A 449 5.49 15.46 48.76
CA ALA A 449 6.73 15.16 49.46
C ALA A 449 7.91 15.97 48.89
N MET A 450 8.04 16.04 47.57
CA MET A 450 9.10 16.80 46.90
C MET A 450 8.98 18.31 47.17
N GLU A 451 7.75 18.84 47.15
CA GLU A 451 7.49 20.24 47.49
C GLU A 451 7.92 20.54 48.93
N ARG A 452 7.46 19.71 49.88
CA ARG A 452 7.65 19.92 51.31
C ARG A 452 9.12 19.80 51.74
N LEU A 453 9.82 18.82 51.17
CA LEU A 453 11.18 18.48 51.57
C LEU A 453 12.23 19.34 50.87
N ILE A 454 11.96 19.78 49.64
CA ILE A 454 12.97 20.41 48.79
C ILE A 454 12.50 21.77 48.29
N ILE A 455 11.44 21.83 47.47
CA ILE A 455 11.09 23.04 46.71
C ILE A 455 10.74 24.22 47.63
N ARG A 456 10.06 23.98 48.75
CA ARG A 456 9.68 25.03 49.70
C ARG A 456 10.86 25.87 50.19
N TRP A 457 12.02 25.25 50.32
CA TRP A 457 13.24 25.92 50.79
C TRP A 457 13.92 26.74 49.68
N LEU A 458 13.56 26.51 48.42
CA LEU A 458 14.23 27.06 47.24
C LEU A 458 13.34 28.01 46.40
N TYR A 459 12.09 28.32 46.82
CA TYR A 459 11.15 29.16 46.04
C TYR A 459 11.74 30.47 45.49
N HIS A 460 12.67 31.10 46.21
CA HIS A 460 13.27 32.38 45.84
C HIS A 460 14.56 32.24 45.02
N ARG A 461 14.91 31.02 44.61
CA ARG A 461 16.19 30.66 43.98
C ARG A 461 15.95 29.76 42.77
N PRO A 462 15.55 30.34 41.61
CA PRO A 462 15.08 29.57 40.46
C PRO A 462 16.16 28.66 39.87
N LEU A 463 17.41 29.12 39.78
CA LEU A 463 18.53 28.32 39.28
C LEU A 463 18.86 27.14 40.20
N GLU A 464 18.85 27.35 41.52
CA GLU A 464 19.06 26.28 42.50
C GLU A 464 17.93 25.26 42.45
N THR A 465 16.70 25.70 42.22
CA THR A 465 15.55 24.79 42.11
C THR A 465 15.63 23.91 40.86
N LEU A 466 16.10 24.46 39.74
CA LEU A 466 16.35 23.69 38.53
C LEU A 466 17.42 22.62 38.77
N LEU A 467 18.55 22.98 39.39
CA LEU A 467 19.61 22.04 39.72
C LEU A 467 19.14 20.95 40.70
N ALA A 468 18.38 21.34 41.74
CA ALA A 468 17.83 20.40 42.71
C ALA A 468 16.87 19.41 42.07
N THR A 469 15.93 19.88 41.23
CA THR A 469 14.97 19.00 40.54
C THR A 469 15.63 18.12 39.49
N PHE A 470 16.71 18.57 38.85
CA PHE A 470 17.53 17.71 37.99
C PHE A 470 18.22 16.59 38.79
N GLY A 471 18.80 16.90 39.95
CA GLY A 471 19.40 15.90 40.84
C GLY A 471 18.37 14.87 41.34
N ILE A 472 17.15 15.31 41.66
CA ILE A 472 16.03 14.42 42.03
C ILE A 472 15.63 13.54 40.85
N SER A 473 15.59 14.07 39.62
CA SER A 473 15.28 13.26 38.43
C SER A 473 16.26 12.09 38.31
N ILE A 474 17.57 12.34 38.39
CA ILE A 474 18.59 11.29 38.36
C ILE A 474 18.37 10.28 39.51
N ALA A 475 18.08 10.75 40.73
CA ALA A 475 17.84 9.88 41.87
C ALA A 475 16.61 8.98 41.67
N LEU A 476 15.49 9.53 41.17
CA LEU A 476 14.26 8.78 40.90
C LEU A 476 14.43 7.78 39.75
N GLN A 477 15.16 8.15 38.69
CA GLN A 477 15.50 7.23 37.61
C GLN A 477 16.35 6.07 38.11
N GLN A 478 17.38 6.34 38.91
CA GLN A 478 18.22 5.29 39.47
C GLN A 478 17.43 4.40 40.43
N LEU A 479 16.51 4.98 41.21
CA LEU A 479 15.61 4.22 42.07
C LEU A 479 14.72 3.29 41.23
N ALA A 480 14.14 3.78 40.14
CA ALA A 480 13.34 2.98 39.23
C ALA A 480 14.17 1.85 38.59
N LYS A 481 15.42 2.12 38.17
CA LYS A 481 16.35 1.10 37.66
C LYS A 481 16.66 0.02 38.69
N ASN A 482 16.81 0.39 39.96
CA ASN A 482 17.06 -0.55 41.04
C ASN A 482 15.85 -1.45 41.35
N ILE A 483 14.63 -0.91 41.24
CA ILE A 483 13.38 -1.64 41.57
C ILE A 483 12.92 -2.49 40.37
N PHE A 484 12.89 -1.91 39.17
CA PHE A 484 12.25 -2.51 37.99
C PHE A 484 13.25 -3.02 36.95
N GLY A 485 14.54 -2.71 37.09
CA GLY A 485 15.57 -3.02 36.10
C GLY A 485 15.66 -1.96 34.98
N THR A 486 16.57 -2.18 34.03
CA THR A 486 16.80 -1.28 32.88
C THR A 486 16.03 -1.69 31.63
N GLN A 487 15.40 -2.86 31.63
CA GLN A 487 14.63 -3.37 30.49
C GLN A 487 13.23 -2.75 30.45
N ALA A 488 12.71 -2.60 29.23
CA ALA A 488 11.33 -2.18 29.02
C ALA A 488 10.36 -3.20 29.63
N ARG A 489 9.36 -2.69 30.36
CA ARG A 489 8.27 -3.49 30.93
C ARG A 489 7.01 -3.35 30.06
N PRO A 490 6.36 -4.45 29.69
CA PRO A 490 5.13 -4.38 28.90
C PRO A 490 3.99 -3.88 29.80
N PHE A 491 3.30 -2.83 29.36
CA PHE A 491 2.05 -2.38 29.96
C PHE A 491 0.95 -2.59 28.92
N THR A 492 0.22 -3.69 29.06
CA THR A 492 -0.63 -4.22 28.00
C THR A 492 -2.01 -3.58 28.02
N ALA A 493 -2.51 -3.16 26.86
CA ALA A 493 -3.86 -2.63 26.72
C ALA A 493 -4.91 -3.77 26.66
N PRO A 494 -6.15 -3.56 27.17
CA PRO A 494 -7.26 -4.49 27.02
C PRO A 494 -7.72 -4.61 25.56
N ASP A 495 -8.42 -5.71 25.24
CA ASP A 495 -8.85 -6.06 23.88
C ASP A 495 -9.65 -4.96 23.16
N TRP A 496 -10.45 -4.16 23.89
CA TRP A 496 -11.22 -3.06 23.30
C TRP A 496 -10.39 -1.83 22.94
N LEU A 497 -9.16 -1.73 23.44
CA LEU A 497 -8.15 -0.75 23.03
C LEU A 497 -7.18 -1.32 21.99
N ASP A 498 -7.22 -2.62 21.75
CA ASP A 498 -6.38 -3.27 20.76
C ASP A 498 -6.91 -3.04 19.34
N GLY A 499 -5.99 -2.89 18.39
CA GLY A 499 -6.31 -2.59 16.99
C GLY A 499 -6.58 -1.10 16.69
N ALA A 500 -7.34 -0.88 15.61
CA ALA A 500 -7.62 0.44 15.05
C ALA A 500 -9.03 0.55 14.49
N LEU A 501 -9.58 1.76 14.54
CA LEU A 501 -10.75 2.14 13.76
C LEU A 501 -10.29 2.39 12.32
N VAL A 502 -10.54 1.41 11.44
CA VAL A 502 -10.25 1.51 10.01
C VAL A 502 -11.46 2.13 9.32
N ILE A 503 -11.29 3.34 8.79
CA ILE A 503 -12.35 4.01 8.02
C ILE A 503 -12.26 3.56 6.56
N ASN A 504 -11.03 3.50 6.03
CA ASN A 504 -10.71 3.02 4.70
C ASN A 504 -9.23 2.59 4.64
N ASP A 505 -8.74 2.20 3.47
CA ASP A 505 -7.37 1.72 3.26
C ASP A 505 -6.26 2.77 3.58
N VAL A 506 -6.63 4.05 3.72
CA VAL A 506 -5.71 5.16 3.92
C VAL A 506 -5.78 5.70 5.36
N VAL A 507 -6.97 5.75 5.95
CA VAL A 507 -7.24 6.39 7.24
C VAL A 507 -7.54 5.33 8.28
N ALA A 508 -6.61 5.14 9.21
CA ALA A 508 -6.77 4.22 10.34
C ALA A 508 -6.20 4.84 11.63
N ILE A 509 -7.04 4.93 12.66
CA ILE A 509 -6.63 5.46 13.96
C ILE A 509 -6.67 4.35 15.00
N SER A 510 -5.55 4.11 15.69
CA SER A 510 -5.52 3.17 16.82
C SER A 510 -6.48 3.61 17.94
N TYR A 511 -7.21 2.66 18.53
CA TYR A 511 -8.11 2.94 19.65
C TYR A 511 -7.40 3.55 20.85
N ILE A 512 -6.12 3.21 21.08
CA ILE A 512 -5.28 3.82 22.11
C ILE A 512 -5.14 5.33 21.91
N ARG A 513 -4.93 5.79 20.67
CA ARG A 513 -4.82 7.22 20.33
C ARG A 513 -6.12 7.96 20.60
N ILE A 514 -7.25 7.36 20.23
CA ILE A 514 -8.59 7.89 20.52
C ILE A 514 -8.81 7.98 22.04
N ALA A 515 -8.43 6.94 22.80
CA ALA A 515 -8.57 6.93 24.24
C ALA A 515 -7.71 8.01 24.91
N ILE A 516 -6.48 8.25 24.45
CA ILE A 516 -5.63 9.34 24.94
C ILE A 516 -6.25 10.70 24.64
N PHE A 517 -6.79 10.90 23.44
CA PHE A 517 -7.48 12.13 23.06
C PHE A 517 -8.69 12.39 23.98
N VAL A 518 -9.55 11.38 24.20
CA VAL A 518 -10.70 11.49 25.10
C VAL A 518 -10.24 11.76 26.53
N LEU A 519 -9.19 11.06 27.00
CA LEU A 519 -8.62 11.27 28.34
C LEU A 519 -8.12 12.70 28.51
N ALA A 520 -7.42 13.25 27.50
CA ALA A 520 -6.95 14.63 27.49
C ALA A 520 -8.12 15.63 27.59
N LEU A 521 -9.23 15.40 26.87
CA LEU A 521 -10.44 16.23 26.96
C LEU A 521 -11.11 16.12 28.33
N VAL A 522 -11.22 14.91 28.89
CA VAL A 522 -11.76 14.69 30.23
C VAL A 522 -10.91 15.43 31.27
N PHE A 523 -9.58 15.36 31.18
CA PHE A 523 -8.70 16.10 32.08
C PHE A 523 -8.79 17.60 31.90
N LEU A 524 -8.86 18.09 30.66
CA LEU A 524 -9.09 19.51 30.42
C LEU A 524 -10.40 19.97 31.05
N ALA A 525 -11.48 19.19 30.92
CA ALA A 525 -12.78 19.50 31.53
C ALA A 525 -12.70 19.50 33.07
N ILE A 526 -12.11 18.46 33.67
CA ILE A 526 -11.89 18.37 35.13
C ILE A 526 -11.05 19.55 35.61
N PHE A 527 -9.97 19.87 34.90
CA PHE A 527 -9.09 20.97 35.22
C PHE A 527 -9.84 22.31 35.18
N LEU A 528 -10.56 22.59 34.10
CA LEU A 528 -11.33 23.83 33.96
C LEU A 528 -12.41 23.92 35.04
N PHE A 529 -13.06 22.81 35.38
CA PHE A 529 -14.02 22.75 36.48
C PHE A 529 -13.35 23.07 37.82
N VAL A 530 -12.25 22.40 38.17
CA VAL A 530 -11.50 22.62 39.40
C VAL A 530 -11.04 24.08 39.49
N MET A 531 -10.43 24.61 38.44
CA MET A 531 -9.87 25.96 38.46
C MET A 531 -10.92 27.07 38.41
N ASN A 532 -12.02 26.89 37.68
CA ASN A 532 -13.01 27.96 37.49
C ASN A 532 -14.18 27.89 38.46
N LYS A 533 -14.51 26.71 39.01
CA LYS A 533 -15.71 26.51 39.81
C LYS A 533 -15.45 26.12 41.27
N THR A 534 -14.22 25.74 41.65
CA THR A 534 -13.94 25.32 43.04
C THR A 534 -13.19 26.37 43.87
N ARG A 535 -13.24 26.22 45.20
CA ARG A 535 -12.49 27.06 46.14
C ARG A 535 -10.98 26.99 45.91
N LEU A 536 -10.44 25.81 45.61
CA LEU A 536 -9.01 25.63 45.32
C LEU A 536 -8.58 26.53 44.16
N GLY A 537 -9.35 26.57 43.06
CA GLY A 537 -9.04 27.43 41.92
C GLY A 537 -9.10 28.93 42.23
N LEU A 538 -10.04 29.35 43.10
CA LEU A 538 -10.12 30.73 43.59
C LEU A 538 -8.90 31.09 44.45
N GLU A 539 -8.53 30.23 45.39
CA GLU A 539 -7.38 30.41 46.28
C GLU A 539 -6.07 30.42 45.49
N VAL A 540 -5.88 29.52 44.52
CA VAL A 540 -4.72 29.51 43.62
C VAL A 540 -4.59 30.82 42.88
N ARG A 541 -5.66 31.34 42.25
CA ARG A 541 -5.61 32.64 41.57
C ARG A 541 -5.31 33.81 42.50
N ALA A 542 -5.83 33.77 43.73
CA ALA A 542 -5.56 34.81 44.72
C ALA A 542 -4.08 34.79 45.14
N VAL A 543 -3.53 33.60 45.38
CA VAL A 543 -2.12 33.41 45.76
C VAL A 543 -1.19 33.79 44.60
N THR A 544 -1.49 33.43 43.35
CA THR A 544 -0.63 33.82 42.21
C THR A 544 -0.58 35.32 41.96
N GLN A 545 -1.67 36.03 42.23
CA GLN A 545 -1.71 37.48 42.03
C GLN A 545 -0.98 38.25 43.13
N ASN A 546 -1.20 37.90 44.40
CA ASN A 546 -0.53 38.52 45.54
C ASN A 546 -0.53 37.59 46.76
N PRO A 547 0.55 36.80 46.97
CA PRO A 547 0.64 35.85 48.09
C PRO A 547 0.49 36.52 49.46
N LYS A 548 1.03 37.74 49.61
CA LYS A 548 1.01 38.48 50.89
C LYS A 548 -0.41 38.93 51.25
N MET A 549 -1.14 39.47 50.28
CA MET A 549 -2.54 39.88 50.47
C MET A 549 -3.43 38.66 50.73
N ALA A 550 -3.24 37.57 49.98
CA ALA A 550 -3.96 36.32 50.22
C ALA A 550 -3.74 35.78 51.65
N ALA A 551 -2.50 35.84 52.14
CA ALA A 551 -2.16 35.48 53.52
C ALA A 551 -2.88 36.36 54.56
N SER A 552 -2.96 37.68 54.33
CA SER A 552 -3.73 38.59 55.20
C SER A 552 -5.23 38.29 55.21
N MET A 553 -5.76 37.67 54.16
CA MET A 553 -7.16 37.24 54.05
C MET A 553 -7.42 35.82 54.60
N GLY A 554 -6.43 35.20 55.25
CA GLY A 554 -6.55 33.89 55.88
C GLY A 554 -6.29 32.68 54.98
N ILE A 555 -5.86 32.90 53.72
CA ILE A 555 -5.44 31.82 52.81
C ILE A 555 -3.99 31.46 53.13
N ASN A 556 -3.67 30.18 53.35
CA ASN A 556 -2.29 29.75 53.60
C ASN A 556 -1.55 29.49 52.26
N PRO A 557 -0.62 30.36 51.81
CA PRO A 557 0.01 30.21 50.50
C PRO A 557 0.84 28.93 50.37
N ASP A 558 1.51 28.50 51.44
CA ASP A 558 2.30 27.27 51.44
C ASP A 558 1.41 26.04 51.20
N LYS A 559 0.22 26.00 51.81
CA LYS A 559 -0.74 24.91 51.57
C LYS A 559 -1.25 24.91 50.13
N ILE A 560 -1.50 26.09 49.56
CA ILE A 560 -1.98 26.21 48.18
C ILE A 560 -0.89 25.78 47.19
N ASN A 561 0.35 26.20 47.40
CA ASN A 561 1.48 25.79 46.57
C ASN A 561 1.70 24.28 46.65
N MET A 562 1.68 23.70 47.85
CA MET A 562 1.78 22.25 48.07
C MET A 562 0.68 21.47 47.34
N LEU A 563 -0.59 21.89 47.48
CA LEU A 563 -1.71 21.23 46.80
C LEU A 563 -1.63 21.39 45.29
N THR A 564 -1.20 22.55 44.80
CA THR A 564 -1.02 22.82 43.37
C THR A 564 0.10 21.97 42.79
N PHE A 565 1.22 21.85 43.51
CA PHE A 565 2.35 21.01 43.11
C PHE A 565 1.94 19.54 43.05
N GLY A 566 1.31 19.04 44.12
CA GLY A 566 0.78 17.68 44.15
C GLY A 566 -0.23 17.42 43.03
N PHE A 567 -1.13 18.36 42.76
CA PHE A 567 -2.12 18.23 41.68
C PHE A 567 -1.46 18.15 40.29
N GLY A 568 -0.45 19.00 40.03
CA GLY A 568 0.34 18.95 38.80
C GLY A 568 1.08 17.63 38.62
N SER A 569 1.74 17.13 39.67
CA SER A 569 2.38 15.81 39.69
C SER A 569 1.38 14.67 39.52
N GLY A 570 0.21 14.78 40.14
CA GLY A 570 -0.92 13.84 40.02
C GLY A 570 -1.36 13.67 38.58
N ILE A 571 -1.57 14.78 37.87
CA ILE A 571 -1.94 14.75 36.45
C ILE A 571 -0.83 14.13 35.60
N ALA A 572 0.44 14.43 35.91
CA ALA A 572 1.58 13.81 35.24
C ALA A 572 1.57 12.29 35.40
N GLY A 573 1.21 11.77 36.58
CA GLY A 573 1.04 10.34 36.80
C GLY A 573 -0.05 9.72 35.92
N ILE A 574 -1.17 10.41 35.75
CA ILE A 574 -2.23 9.93 34.85
C ILE A 574 -1.77 9.96 33.38
N ALA A 575 -1.06 11.02 32.98
CA ALA A 575 -0.40 11.08 31.68
C ALA A 575 0.54 9.88 31.47
N GLY A 576 1.26 9.50 32.53
CA GLY A 576 2.11 8.31 32.58
C GLY A 576 1.39 7.01 32.26
N VAL A 577 0.21 6.80 32.83
CA VAL A 577 -0.62 5.62 32.52
C VAL A 577 -1.01 5.61 31.04
N ALA A 578 -1.48 6.74 30.52
CA ALA A 578 -1.89 6.85 29.13
C ALA A 578 -0.74 6.64 28.13
N ILE A 579 0.40 7.29 28.38
CA ILE A 579 1.63 7.18 27.58
C ILE A 579 2.20 5.77 27.67
N GLY A 580 2.15 5.15 28.85
CA GLY A 580 2.64 3.79 29.06
C GLY A 580 1.81 2.73 28.34
N LEU A 581 0.52 2.97 28.06
CA LEU A 581 -0.31 2.09 27.22
C LEU A 581 0.01 2.25 25.73
N PHE A 582 0.41 3.45 25.30
CA PHE A 582 0.79 3.74 23.92
C PHE A 582 2.21 3.29 23.57
N GLY A 583 3.14 3.46 24.51
CA GLY A 583 4.54 3.07 24.38
C GLY A 583 4.90 1.90 25.29
N GLN A 584 6.19 1.73 25.54
CA GLN A 584 6.67 0.79 26.55
C GLN A 584 7.07 1.55 27.81
N VAL A 585 6.89 0.92 28.97
CA VAL A 585 7.31 1.51 30.24
C VAL A 585 8.80 1.28 30.41
N THR A 586 9.58 2.37 30.38
CA THR A 586 11.03 2.35 30.59
C THR A 586 11.42 3.28 31.72
N THR A 587 12.56 3.03 32.36
CA THR A 587 13.09 3.91 33.42
C THR A 587 13.58 5.27 32.93
N GLU A 588 13.62 5.50 31.61
CA GLU A 588 14.11 6.74 31.00
C GLU A 588 13.01 7.45 30.20
N MET A 589 11.78 6.92 30.17
CA MET A 589 10.66 7.52 29.45
C MET A 589 10.40 8.97 29.86
N GLY A 590 10.62 9.31 31.14
CA GLY A 590 10.44 10.67 31.65
C GLY A 590 11.27 11.72 30.92
N GLN A 591 12.51 11.38 30.52
CA GLN A 591 13.39 12.29 29.78
C GLN A 591 12.90 12.55 28.36
N GLN A 592 12.28 11.56 27.72
CA GLN A 592 11.76 11.70 26.36
C GLN A 592 10.60 12.70 26.31
N TYR A 593 9.77 12.75 27.36
CA TYR A 593 8.59 13.62 27.40
C TYR A 593 8.82 14.95 28.11
N ILE A 594 9.80 15.09 29.00
CA ILE A 594 10.03 16.35 29.74
C ILE A 594 10.42 17.50 28.80
N VAL A 595 11.30 17.23 27.82
CA VAL A 595 11.73 18.25 26.85
C VAL A 595 10.54 18.72 26.02
N GLN A 596 9.75 17.78 25.49
CA GLN A 596 8.53 18.08 24.73
C GLN A 596 7.48 18.83 25.57
N SER A 597 7.30 18.44 26.83
CA SER A 597 6.38 19.10 27.76
C SER A 597 6.80 20.53 28.04
N PHE A 598 8.09 20.76 28.26
CA PHE A 598 8.63 22.11 28.49
C PHE A 598 8.48 22.99 27.23
N MET A 599 8.86 22.47 26.06
CA MET A 599 8.70 23.15 24.78
C MET A 599 7.23 23.55 24.53
N THR A 600 6.31 22.64 24.82
CA THR A 600 4.86 22.87 24.75
C THR A 600 4.39 24.02 25.66
N VAL A 601 4.83 24.04 26.92
CA VAL A 601 4.45 25.12 27.87
C VAL A 601 5.06 26.46 27.47
N VAL A 602 6.33 26.49 27.05
CA VAL A 602 7.02 27.73 26.68
C VAL A 602 6.41 28.34 25.41
N VAL A 603 6.18 27.52 24.38
CA VAL A 603 5.54 27.97 23.14
C VAL A 603 4.10 28.39 23.41
N GLY A 604 3.36 27.63 24.21
CA GLY A 604 1.98 27.94 24.58
C GLY A 604 1.82 29.25 25.37
N GLY A 605 2.81 29.59 26.17
CA GLY A 605 2.75 30.69 27.14
C GLY A 605 2.62 30.12 28.56
N VAL A 606 3.64 30.40 29.36
CA VAL A 606 3.80 29.89 30.73
C VAL A 606 2.59 30.23 31.58
N GLY A 607 1.95 29.22 32.16
CA GLY A 607 0.82 29.38 33.09
C GLY A 607 -0.56 29.59 32.44
N SER A 608 -0.65 29.54 31.11
CA SER A 608 -1.93 29.53 30.40
C SER A 608 -2.26 28.12 29.93
N VAL A 609 -3.35 27.53 30.41
CA VAL A 609 -3.78 26.19 29.96
C VAL A 609 -4.27 26.18 28.52
N TRP A 610 -4.98 27.23 28.10
CA TRP A 610 -5.30 27.44 26.68
C TRP A 610 -4.03 27.65 25.84
N GLY A 611 -3.04 28.32 26.41
CA GLY A 611 -1.71 28.41 25.84
C GLY A 611 -1.07 27.04 25.67
N THR A 612 -1.05 26.21 26.71
CA THR A 612 -0.50 24.85 26.67
C THR A 612 -1.21 23.96 25.66
N LEU A 613 -2.53 24.07 25.52
CA LEU A 613 -3.30 23.34 24.50
C LEU A 613 -2.91 23.79 23.08
N ALA A 614 -2.84 25.10 22.84
CA ALA A 614 -2.41 25.63 21.54
C ALA A 614 -0.94 25.30 21.23
N GLY A 615 -0.07 25.35 22.24
CA GLY A 615 1.33 24.95 22.14
C GLY A 615 1.48 23.47 21.82
N ALA A 616 0.68 22.60 22.46
CA ALA A 616 0.73 21.17 22.23
C ALA A 616 0.25 20.81 20.82
N GLY A 617 -0.82 21.47 20.35
CA GLY A 617 -1.28 21.34 18.97
C GLY A 617 -0.25 21.83 17.96
N MET A 618 0.40 22.97 18.22
CA MET A 618 1.45 23.51 17.35
C MET A 618 2.68 22.59 17.30
N ILE A 619 3.17 22.13 18.45
CA ILE A 619 4.36 21.27 18.53
C ILE A 619 4.06 19.87 17.96
N GLY A 620 2.91 19.28 18.29
CA GLY A 620 2.49 17.99 17.73
C GLY A 620 2.32 18.05 16.21
N GLY A 621 1.61 19.07 15.71
CA GLY A 621 1.40 19.28 14.27
C GLY A 621 2.69 19.58 13.51
N LEU A 622 3.53 20.47 14.05
CA LEU A 622 4.82 20.80 13.43
C LEU A 622 5.76 19.59 13.42
N GLN A 623 5.75 18.76 14.46
CA GLN A 623 6.56 17.55 14.49
C GLN A 623 6.14 16.60 13.38
N LYS A 624 4.83 16.33 13.25
CA LYS A 624 4.31 15.49 12.17
C LYS A 624 4.57 16.09 10.80
N PHE A 625 4.48 17.41 10.65
CA PHE A 625 4.80 18.09 9.40
C PHE A 625 6.27 17.92 9.00
N ILE A 626 7.20 18.05 9.94
CA ILE A 626 8.63 17.85 9.68
C ILE A 626 8.93 16.37 9.36
N GLU A 627 8.30 15.43 10.07
CA GLU A 627 8.40 13.99 9.79
C GLU A 627 7.87 13.66 8.38
N PHE A 628 6.79 14.31 7.95
CA PHE A 628 6.22 14.16 6.61
C PHE A 628 7.17 14.67 5.51
N LEU A 629 7.84 15.82 5.72
CA LEU A 629 8.81 16.34 4.76
C LEU A 629 10.12 15.54 4.72
N ASN A 630 10.51 14.88 5.82
CA ASN A 630 11.72 14.06 5.90
C ASN A 630 11.46 12.66 6.50
N PRO A 631 10.78 11.76 5.76
CA PRO A 631 10.44 10.43 6.27
C PRO A 631 11.66 9.57 6.65
N SER A 632 12.81 9.80 6.01
CA SER A 632 14.04 9.03 6.21
C SER A 632 14.87 9.45 7.43
N ASN A 633 14.59 10.59 8.08
CA ASN A 633 15.40 11.10 9.18
C ASN A 633 14.55 11.71 10.31
N THR A 634 14.00 10.84 11.17
CA THR A 634 13.19 11.24 12.34
C THR A 634 13.97 12.03 13.39
N LEU A 635 15.30 11.88 13.46
CA LEU A 635 16.15 12.65 14.37
C LEU A 635 16.26 14.12 13.94
N ALA A 636 16.16 14.41 12.63
CA ALA A 636 16.15 15.77 12.13
C ALA A 636 14.94 16.57 12.66
N ALA A 637 13.81 15.90 12.90
CA ALA A 637 12.61 16.55 13.43
C ALA A 637 12.86 17.21 14.79
N GLN A 638 13.64 16.57 15.68
CA GLN A 638 13.99 17.17 16.98
C GLN A 638 14.89 18.40 16.82
N THR A 639 15.88 18.34 15.94
CA THR A 639 16.78 19.47 15.67
C THR A 639 16.02 20.67 15.09
N TYR A 640 15.17 20.44 14.09
CA TYR A 640 14.35 21.49 13.49
C TYR A 640 13.32 22.04 14.48
N MET A 641 12.77 21.20 15.36
CA MET A 641 11.87 21.65 16.42
C MET A 641 12.55 22.64 17.36
N ILE A 642 13.77 22.33 17.83
CA ILE A 642 14.53 23.22 18.71
C ILE A 642 14.83 24.55 18.01
N LEU A 643 15.27 24.52 16.75
CA LEU A 643 15.52 25.74 15.97
C LEU A 643 14.26 26.57 15.79
N PHE A 644 13.13 25.93 15.46
CA PHE A 644 11.84 26.59 15.36
C PHE A 644 11.45 27.26 16.66
N ILE A 645 11.61 26.60 17.80
CA ILE A 645 11.26 27.15 19.10
C ILE A 645 12.15 28.34 19.47
N ILE A 646 13.46 28.25 19.21
CA ILE A 646 14.39 29.38 19.42
C ILE A 646 13.92 30.58 18.61
N LEU A 647 13.61 30.38 17.32
CA LEU A 647 13.10 31.43 16.44
C LEU A 647 11.74 31.97 16.93
N PHE A 648 10.82 31.08 17.29
CA PHE A 648 9.49 31.42 17.78
C PHE A 648 9.54 32.28 19.03
N ILE A 649 10.37 31.91 20.02
CA ILE A 649 10.53 32.66 21.27
C ILE A 649 11.15 34.04 21.00
N GLN A 650 12.08 34.16 20.03
CA GLN A 650 12.64 35.46 19.65
C GLN A 650 11.56 36.42 19.12
N PHE A 651 10.60 35.92 18.34
CA PHE A 651 9.48 36.72 17.82
C PHE A 651 8.31 36.89 18.81
N ARG A 652 8.06 35.87 19.63
CA ARG A 652 6.94 35.77 20.58
C ARG A 652 7.44 35.33 21.96
N PRO A 653 8.16 36.18 22.70
CA PRO A 653 8.79 35.80 23.98
C PRO A 653 7.78 35.46 25.08
N ARG A 654 6.51 35.86 24.93
CA ARG A 654 5.41 35.54 25.88
C ARG A 654 4.60 34.30 25.49
N GLY A 655 5.00 33.57 24.45
CA GLY A 655 4.27 32.43 23.90
C GLY A 655 3.04 32.83 23.04
N ILE A 656 2.25 31.83 22.64
CA ILE A 656 1.02 31.99 21.86
C ILE A 656 -0.02 32.80 22.67
N VAL A 657 -0.23 32.44 23.94
CA VAL A 657 -1.19 33.08 24.83
C VAL A 657 -0.47 33.74 26.00
N ALA A 658 -0.40 35.07 25.98
CA ALA A 658 0.15 35.84 27.08
C ALA A 658 -0.82 35.91 28.27
N LEU A 659 -0.32 35.67 29.48
CA LEU A 659 -1.04 35.94 30.73
C LEU A 659 -1.26 37.45 30.90
N LYS A 660 -2.51 37.88 31.08
CA LYS A 660 -2.85 39.28 31.39
C LYS A 660 -2.74 39.51 32.90
N GLY A 661 -1.71 40.26 33.32
CA GLY A 661 -1.52 40.73 34.69
C GLY A 661 -0.16 41.40 34.93
N ARG A 662 -0.02 42.20 36.00
CA ARG A 662 1.21 42.92 36.39
C ARG A 662 2.44 42.03 36.65
N ALA A 663 2.27 40.71 36.70
CA ALA A 663 3.38 39.75 36.74
C ALA A 663 4.19 39.67 35.42
N ALA A 664 3.69 40.28 34.33
CA ALA A 664 4.39 40.35 33.05
C ALA A 664 5.41 41.52 32.93
N GLU A 665 5.56 42.32 34.00
CA GLU A 665 6.46 43.48 34.10
C GLU A 665 7.65 43.29 35.06
N MET A 666 7.74 42.13 35.72
CA MET A 666 8.95 41.66 36.43
C MET A 666 9.60 40.54 35.64
#